data_AF-A0A0W0Z8V1-F1
#
_entry.id   AF-A0A0W0Z8V1-F1
#
_cell.length_a   1.000
_cell.length_b   1.000
_cell.length_c   1.000
_cell.angle_alpha   90.00
_cell.angle_beta   90.00
_cell.angle_gamma   90.00
#
_symmetry.space_group_name_H-M   'P 1'
#
loop_
_entity.id
_entity.type
_entity.pdbx_description
1 polymer ?
#
loop_
_entity_poly.entity_id
_entity_poly.type
_entity_poly.pdbx_seq_one_letter_code
_entity_poly.pdbx_strand_id
1 'polypeptide(L)'
;MKLERVVGFSKIDEHIRDKVSIRQARKLWERGVPINNSPAEQYLVNTRHIPQDVARKLDVRSLKGPIGIPYFDKNHPYDDYLVSPVLDLDHQLIGVQLIQIDKQGNKAKNVNDEDYYCKKYIGAHHPAREGSAAIICFSNDANEVYVAEGIETAASIASIRNIAERHTVLASLSVNKLTTTLEFIKTHFPPDAKVVLLKDHDSEGSIANKEFEHAREAYLQAGYQVVVKEPVAEGDDWNDVLTHQGVEALELEFGSTATNNASLSDGSDNDNDGSLQLFIEHFKNIYGGLLSSESYSEKKKLLAVSFSVLAQLKNELNAIDDEQDIGVQIRTIDQTQYAMVVVSTLLSELTGQQLSSWRPKNNNFAMVYKELCRLEREMDDALREDDAFKSESKELKGHLYLAYHRATMACHACISALHPETIKDVKIQTYHANRLKRIDEEIIFLQKTNRPTKKDSGEVTELYQLICNLKQEKKFHREALQKLQLQWKYPGKLSLAGKRHNPYVVYYNAFINEARIHFDSGVFNRQEIRKILEKKYKTMRSQLQAEHRKKIEAARQRCLIEMRKMIAPLTVQMDKLAQIASAEQFLLTKQRAEAGISEFERNYLLAMENLQDNPWLQKRLQLWINQLHAFKMVSPCVYFYPEETPEINAVSILDEDSDEEGTLSDLTESILSEQFGSPCEINFPEVASQPDWLSSHSPGSATMKYIANLCGIAFNELDERLYLTIIDFSERLALNLYKSFEVIEPGKNGNRQEFDGLVLRNRQLTIIERKSNDGTGPGLLQRNFCQNKILSKEDYLRKKIIDKIVELPTSEQYQYIVIAEPGREYPSWYSPEFNEQIRENLLCSAKWLVIKALQDMHLELNLNRPQFYTGNDCEGLFFNQGLIRSGVTVRFSRKEKGNEDCAHKRMETVVLQRTEKRDKDGLAYVICGSGGM
;
A
#
# COMPACT_ATOMS: atom_id res chain seq x y z
N MET A 1 -10.34 -7.11 -7.12
CA MET A 1 -9.41 -6.47 -6.17
C MET A 1 -8.28 -5.78 -6.96
N LYS A 2 -7.46 -4.92 -6.35
CA LYS A 2 -6.18 -4.49 -6.92
C LYS A 2 -5.12 -4.93 -5.93
N LEU A 3 -4.12 -5.68 -6.36
CA LEU A 3 -3.03 -6.15 -5.48
C LEU A 3 -2.26 -4.99 -4.82
N GLU A 4 -2.37 -3.78 -5.37
CA GLU A 4 -1.93 -2.51 -4.77
C GLU A 4 -2.53 -2.25 -3.36
N ARG A 5 -3.68 -2.86 -3.02
CA ARG A 5 -4.31 -2.73 -1.70
C ARG A 5 -3.74 -3.68 -0.65
N VAL A 6 -3.04 -4.73 -1.06
CA VAL A 6 -2.40 -5.68 -0.13
C VAL A 6 -1.06 -5.10 0.30
N VAL A 7 -1.03 -4.59 1.54
CA VAL A 7 0.12 -3.87 2.07
C VAL A 7 1.34 -4.79 2.08
N GLY A 8 2.40 -4.38 1.38
CA GLY A 8 3.67 -5.10 1.31
C GLY A 8 3.80 -6.08 0.14
N PHE A 9 2.73 -6.36 -0.62
CA PHE A 9 2.81 -7.26 -1.78
C PHE A 9 3.73 -6.70 -2.88
N SER A 10 3.66 -5.40 -3.19
CA SER A 10 4.51 -4.77 -4.21
C SER A 10 6.00 -5.00 -3.93
N LYS A 11 6.42 -4.92 -2.67
CA LYS A 11 7.81 -5.15 -2.23
C LYS A 11 8.27 -6.58 -2.52
N ILE A 12 7.41 -7.58 -2.27
CA ILE A 12 7.70 -8.99 -2.58
C ILE A 12 7.77 -9.19 -4.10
N ASP A 13 6.81 -8.63 -4.84
CA ASP A 13 6.71 -8.78 -6.29
C ASP A 13 7.88 -8.11 -7.03
N GLU A 14 8.29 -6.91 -6.60
CA GLU A 14 9.50 -6.23 -7.07
C GLU A 14 10.77 -7.04 -6.79
N HIS A 15 10.93 -7.55 -5.57
CA HIS A 15 12.06 -8.40 -5.21
C HIS A 15 12.15 -9.64 -6.12
N ILE A 16 11.02 -10.32 -6.36
CA ILE A 16 10.99 -11.50 -7.23
C ILE A 16 11.27 -11.14 -8.69
N ARG A 17 10.76 -10.01 -9.20
CA ARG A 17 11.08 -9.53 -10.55
C ARG A 17 12.57 -9.28 -10.71
N ASP A 18 13.19 -8.59 -9.76
CA ASP A 18 14.64 -8.34 -9.79
C ASP A 18 15.42 -9.65 -9.72
N LYS A 19 15.02 -10.62 -8.89
CA LYS A 19 15.64 -11.95 -8.86
C LYS A 19 15.50 -12.72 -10.18
N VAL A 20 14.42 -12.52 -10.94
CA VAL A 20 14.30 -13.08 -12.30
C VAL A 20 15.30 -12.41 -13.24
N SER A 21 15.37 -11.07 -13.22
CA SER A 21 16.30 -10.30 -14.05
C SER A 21 17.77 -10.60 -13.72
N ILE A 22 18.13 -10.70 -12.43
CA ILE A 22 19.46 -11.11 -11.95
C ILE A 22 19.81 -12.50 -12.47
N ARG A 23 18.87 -13.46 -12.41
CA ARG A 23 19.09 -14.81 -12.97
C ARG A 23 19.30 -14.77 -14.48
N GLN A 24 18.61 -13.90 -15.20
CA GLN A 24 18.85 -13.72 -16.64
C GLN A 24 20.24 -13.12 -16.89
N ALA A 25 20.64 -12.09 -16.14
CA ALA A 25 21.97 -11.48 -16.23
C ALA A 25 23.08 -12.51 -15.96
N ARG A 26 22.96 -13.30 -14.89
CA ARG A 26 23.89 -14.39 -14.57
C ARG A 26 24.00 -15.41 -15.69
N LYS A 27 22.88 -15.85 -16.27
CA LYS A 27 22.89 -16.76 -17.44
C LYS A 27 23.61 -16.16 -18.64
N LEU A 28 23.45 -14.86 -18.91
CA LEU A 28 24.13 -14.19 -20.01
C LEU A 28 25.64 -14.08 -19.75
N TRP A 29 26.02 -13.72 -18.52
CA TRP A 29 27.42 -13.67 -18.09
C TRP A 29 28.11 -15.03 -18.16
N GLU A 30 27.48 -16.08 -17.62
CA GLU A 30 27.98 -17.46 -17.63
C GLU A 30 28.12 -18.03 -19.04
N ARG A 31 27.21 -17.67 -19.96
CA ARG A 31 27.32 -18.02 -21.40
C ARG A 31 28.45 -17.26 -22.11
N GLY A 32 28.83 -16.10 -21.60
CA GLY A 32 29.92 -15.30 -22.15
C GLY A 32 31.27 -16.00 -22.00
N VAL A 33 32.13 -15.82 -22.98
CA VAL A 33 33.51 -16.34 -23.00
C VAL A 33 34.50 -15.18 -22.92
N PRO A 34 35.77 -15.42 -22.53
CA PRO A 34 36.83 -14.41 -22.68
C PRO A 34 36.86 -13.84 -24.10
N ILE A 35 37.19 -12.57 -24.25
CA ILE A 35 37.07 -11.87 -25.54
C ILE A 35 38.10 -12.31 -26.60
N ASN A 36 39.10 -13.13 -26.25
CA ASN A 36 40.20 -13.52 -27.14
C ASN A 36 39.70 -14.09 -28.48
N ASN A 37 40.17 -13.49 -29.58
CA ASN A 37 39.81 -13.78 -30.97
C ASN A 37 38.31 -13.67 -31.27
N SER A 38 37.58 -12.80 -30.56
CA SER A 38 36.14 -12.60 -30.74
C SER A 38 35.80 -11.25 -31.39
N PRO A 39 34.58 -11.07 -31.91
CA PRO A 39 34.11 -9.76 -32.37
C PRO A 39 34.14 -8.69 -31.26
N ALA A 40 34.01 -9.07 -30.00
CA ALA A 40 34.12 -8.14 -28.87
C ALA A 40 35.56 -7.66 -28.65
N GLU A 41 36.58 -8.50 -28.88
CA GLU A 41 37.97 -8.03 -28.92
C GLU A 41 38.20 -7.12 -30.13
N GLN A 42 37.68 -7.47 -31.32
CA GLN A 42 37.78 -6.59 -32.49
C GLN A 42 37.13 -5.24 -32.24
N TYR A 43 36.00 -5.22 -31.53
CA TYR A 43 35.34 -4.00 -31.12
C TYR A 43 36.22 -3.13 -30.20
N LEU A 44 36.81 -3.72 -29.15
CA LEU A 44 37.67 -2.95 -28.24
C LEU A 44 39.00 -2.54 -28.89
N VAL A 45 39.59 -3.38 -29.73
CA VAL A 45 40.92 -3.13 -30.31
C VAL A 45 40.85 -2.32 -31.60
N ASN A 46 40.04 -2.74 -32.58
CA ASN A 46 40.03 -2.10 -33.89
C ASN A 46 39.10 -0.89 -33.93
N THR A 47 37.95 -0.96 -33.25
CA THR A 47 36.97 0.14 -33.26
C THR A 47 37.22 1.15 -32.15
N ARG A 48 37.68 0.70 -30.98
CA ARG A 48 37.95 1.56 -29.81
C ARG A 48 39.44 1.84 -29.57
N HIS A 49 40.34 1.29 -30.39
CA HIS A 49 41.79 1.50 -30.30
C HIS A 49 42.42 1.18 -28.93
N ILE A 50 41.77 0.34 -28.12
CA ILE A 50 42.33 -0.13 -26.85
C ILE A 50 43.43 -1.16 -27.14
N PRO A 51 44.63 -1.03 -26.54
CA PRO A 51 45.71 -2.00 -26.72
C PRO A 51 45.23 -3.43 -26.45
N GLN A 52 45.61 -4.36 -27.32
CA GLN A 52 45.10 -5.74 -27.28
C GLN A 52 45.41 -6.46 -25.95
N ASP A 53 46.59 -6.23 -25.38
CA ASP A 53 46.99 -6.82 -24.11
C ASP A 53 46.23 -6.24 -22.91
N VAL A 54 45.80 -4.98 -22.99
CA VAL A 54 44.91 -4.36 -22.01
C VAL A 54 43.49 -4.88 -22.17
N ALA A 55 42.94 -4.87 -23.39
CA ALA A 55 41.57 -5.29 -23.67
C ALA A 55 41.29 -6.70 -23.12
N ARG A 56 42.24 -7.63 -23.29
CA ARG A 56 42.15 -9.01 -22.79
C ARG A 56 42.18 -9.16 -21.26
N LYS A 57 42.60 -8.14 -20.51
CA LYS A 57 42.64 -8.13 -19.04
C LYS A 57 41.41 -7.47 -18.43
N LEU A 58 40.61 -6.75 -19.21
CA LEU A 58 39.38 -6.12 -18.72
C LEU A 58 38.38 -7.21 -18.28
N ASP A 59 37.58 -6.92 -17.25
CA ASP A 59 36.54 -7.82 -16.77
C ASP A 59 35.29 -7.73 -17.66
N VAL A 60 35.44 -8.17 -18.91
CA VAL A 60 34.40 -8.17 -19.94
C VAL A 60 34.40 -9.49 -20.70
N ARG A 61 33.25 -9.84 -21.28
CA ARG A 61 33.06 -11.09 -22.01
C ARG A 61 32.49 -10.87 -23.40
N SER A 62 32.76 -11.82 -24.28
CA SER A 62 32.11 -11.94 -25.58
C SER A 62 30.95 -12.91 -25.49
N LEU A 63 29.80 -12.54 -26.03
CA LEU A 63 28.62 -13.40 -26.10
C LEU A 63 28.12 -13.45 -27.54
N LYS A 64 27.70 -14.65 -27.99
CA LYS A 64 27.22 -14.89 -29.35
C LYS A 64 25.86 -15.58 -29.40
N GLY A 65 25.10 -15.27 -30.44
CA GLY A 65 23.83 -15.89 -30.80
C GLY A 65 22.64 -15.19 -30.13
N PRO A 66 21.42 -15.72 -30.34
CA PRO A 66 20.24 -15.15 -29.71
C PRO A 66 20.35 -15.22 -28.18
N ILE A 67 20.00 -14.13 -27.53
CA ILE A 67 20.09 -13.95 -26.08
C ILE A 67 18.72 -14.04 -25.39
N GLY A 68 17.66 -14.28 -26.16
CA GLY A 68 16.28 -14.41 -25.67
C GLY A 68 15.64 -13.07 -25.36
N ILE A 69 16.16 -11.99 -25.93
CA ILE A 69 15.66 -10.62 -25.78
C ILE A 69 15.16 -10.18 -27.15
N PRO A 70 13.83 -10.18 -27.40
CA PRO A 70 13.28 -9.92 -28.74
C PRO A 70 13.71 -8.58 -29.36
N TYR A 71 14.03 -7.59 -28.53
CA TYR A 71 14.56 -6.30 -28.96
C TYR A 71 15.90 -6.44 -29.72
N PHE A 72 16.80 -7.31 -29.24
CA PHE A 72 18.10 -7.54 -29.87
C PHE A 72 18.09 -8.70 -30.88
N ASP A 73 17.36 -9.78 -30.58
CA ASP A 73 17.34 -10.99 -31.41
C ASP A 73 16.71 -10.77 -32.80
N LYS A 74 15.92 -9.70 -32.97
CA LYS A 74 15.30 -9.32 -34.25
C LYS A 74 16.18 -8.40 -35.09
N ASN A 75 17.27 -7.86 -34.54
CA ASN A 75 18.14 -6.91 -35.21
C ASN A 75 19.21 -7.61 -36.04
N HIS A 76 18.83 -8.16 -37.19
CA HIS A 76 19.78 -8.81 -38.11
C HIS A 76 20.62 -7.78 -38.89
N PRO A 77 21.91 -8.06 -39.16
CA PRO A 77 22.64 -9.31 -38.96
C PRO A 77 23.39 -9.43 -37.61
N TYR A 78 23.08 -8.59 -36.62
CA TYR A 78 23.86 -8.47 -35.38
C TYR A 78 23.53 -9.59 -34.38
N ASP A 79 24.48 -10.49 -34.13
CA ASP A 79 24.34 -11.62 -33.20
C ASP A 79 25.47 -11.74 -32.17
N ASP A 80 26.38 -10.77 -32.13
CA ASP A 80 27.53 -10.72 -31.23
C ASP A 80 27.38 -9.57 -30.22
N TYR A 81 27.93 -9.74 -29.01
CA TYR A 81 27.80 -8.78 -27.92
C TYR A 81 29.10 -8.68 -27.10
N LEU A 82 29.43 -7.46 -26.68
CA LEU A 82 30.29 -7.22 -25.52
C LEU A 82 29.41 -7.17 -24.27
N VAL A 83 29.84 -7.85 -23.21
CA VAL A 83 29.10 -7.97 -21.94
C VAL A 83 30.00 -7.51 -20.80
N SER A 84 29.53 -6.55 -20.00
CA SER A 84 30.21 -6.08 -18.78
C SER A 84 29.41 -6.43 -17.52
N PRO A 85 30.04 -6.87 -16.44
CA PRO A 85 29.37 -7.26 -15.20
C PRO A 85 28.99 -6.02 -14.41
N VAL A 86 27.84 -6.06 -13.73
CA VAL A 86 27.40 -5.04 -12.77
C VAL A 86 27.23 -5.71 -11.42
N LEU A 87 28.02 -5.27 -10.44
CA LEU A 87 28.04 -5.84 -9.10
C LEU A 87 27.34 -4.93 -8.10
N ASP A 88 26.71 -5.54 -7.09
CA ASP A 88 26.16 -4.84 -5.93
C ASP A 88 27.21 -4.69 -4.82
N LEU A 89 26.74 -4.18 -3.67
CA LEU A 89 27.55 -4.03 -2.47
C LEU A 89 28.18 -5.36 -1.98
N ASP A 90 27.55 -6.51 -2.20
CA ASP A 90 28.07 -7.81 -1.75
C ASP A 90 29.04 -8.45 -2.76
N HIS A 91 29.55 -7.66 -3.72
CA HIS A 91 30.26 -8.15 -4.91
C HIS A 91 29.48 -9.23 -5.69
N GLN A 92 28.14 -9.24 -5.60
CA GLN A 92 27.31 -10.19 -6.33
C GLN A 92 26.93 -9.62 -7.69
N LEU A 93 26.98 -10.47 -8.73
CA LEU A 93 26.48 -10.10 -10.05
C LEU A 93 24.96 -9.91 -9.98
N ILE A 94 24.52 -8.65 -10.10
CA ILE A 94 23.11 -8.23 -10.12
C ILE A 94 22.63 -7.79 -11.49
N GLY A 95 23.55 -7.54 -12.43
CA GLY A 95 23.21 -7.18 -13.78
C GLY A 95 24.38 -7.31 -14.74
N VAL A 96 24.09 -7.09 -16.02
CA VAL A 96 25.09 -6.95 -17.08
C VAL A 96 24.70 -5.79 -17.99
N GLN A 97 25.69 -5.07 -18.49
CA GLN A 97 25.50 -4.18 -19.64
C GLN A 97 25.87 -4.93 -20.91
N LEU A 98 24.98 -4.90 -21.89
CA LEU A 98 25.21 -5.44 -23.23
C LEU A 98 25.51 -4.31 -24.21
N ILE A 99 26.43 -4.54 -25.14
CA ILE A 99 26.62 -3.73 -26.35
C ILE A 99 26.54 -4.68 -27.55
N GLN A 100 25.50 -4.54 -28.38
CA GLN A 100 25.32 -5.36 -29.59
C GLN A 100 26.28 -4.88 -30.69
N ILE A 101 26.98 -5.81 -31.30
CA ILE A 101 28.03 -5.58 -32.30
C ILE A 101 27.87 -6.53 -33.49
N ASP A 102 28.50 -6.19 -34.62
CA ASP A 102 28.61 -7.10 -35.77
C ASP A 102 29.84 -8.02 -35.68
N LYS A 103 29.97 -8.91 -36.66
CA LYS A 103 31.07 -9.88 -36.77
C LYS A 103 32.44 -9.23 -37.01
N GLN A 104 32.48 -7.96 -37.41
CA GLN A 104 33.69 -7.18 -37.63
C GLN A 104 34.05 -6.34 -36.38
N GLY A 105 33.20 -6.37 -35.35
CA GLY A 105 33.37 -5.56 -34.15
C GLY A 105 32.95 -4.11 -34.36
N ASN A 106 31.92 -3.81 -35.16
CA ASN A 106 31.30 -2.48 -35.19
C ASN A 106 30.02 -2.44 -34.34
N LYS A 107 29.69 -1.28 -33.77
CA LYS A 107 28.42 -1.05 -33.06
C LYS A 107 27.22 -1.38 -33.97
N ALA A 108 26.23 -2.07 -33.41
CA ALA A 108 24.97 -2.33 -34.12
C ALA A 108 24.19 -1.04 -34.41
N LYS A 109 23.54 -1.00 -35.58
CA LYS A 109 22.59 0.04 -35.99
C LYS A 109 21.33 -0.63 -36.52
N ASN A 110 20.17 -0.01 -36.36
CA ASN A 110 18.95 -0.49 -37.00
C ASN A 110 18.49 0.53 -38.04
N VAL A 111 18.46 0.11 -39.31
CA VAL A 111 18.08 0.99 -40.42
C VAL A 111 16.57 1.29 -40.42
N ASN A 112 15.77 0.47 -39.75
CA ASN A 112 14.30 0.59 -39.71
C ASN A 112 13.77 1.24 -38.41
N ASP A 113 14.66 1.59 -37.48
CA ASP A 113 14.32 2.14 -36.17
C ASP A 113 15.40 3.14 -35.76
N GLU A 114 15.12 4.43 -35.97
CA GLU A 114 16.04 5.52 -35.61
C GLU A 114 16.24 5.62 -34.09
N ASP A 115 15.28 5.12 -33.28
CA ASP A 115 15.35 5.10 -31.82
C ASP A 115 16.06 3.85 -31.27
N TYR A 116 16.63 3.01 -32.14
CA TYR A 116 17.35 1.81 -31.73
C TYR A 116 18.63 2.16 -30.97
N TYR A 117 18.77 1.59 -29.78
CA TYR A 117 19.95 1.75 -28.93
C TYR A 117 20.67 0.40 -28.76
N CYS A 118 21.90 0.33 -29.24
CA CYS A 118 22.71 -0.89 -29.23
C CYS A 118 23.15 -1.35 -27.82
N LYS A 119 22.93 -0.52 -26.81
CA LYS A 119 23.31 -0.79 -25.42
C LYS A 119 22.08 -1.07 -24.56
N LYS A 120 22.17 -2.01 -23.62
CA LYS A 120 21.10 -2.24 -22.64
C LYS A 120 21.61 -2.89 -21.36
N TYR A 121 21.13 -2.37 -20.24
CA TYR A 121 21.27 -3.00 -18.93
C TYR A 121 20.22 -4.11 -18.75
N ILE A 122 20.66 -5.28 -18.29
CA ILE A 122 19.82 -6.41 -17.90
C ILE A 122 20.19 -6.78 -16.46
N GLY A 123 19.30 -6.55 -15.50
CA GLY A 123 19.59 -6.82 -14.09
C GLY A 123 18.52 -6.28 -13.15
N ALA A 124 18.87 -6.17 -11.87
CA ALA A 124 18.02 -5.57 -10.85
C ALA A 124 17.75 -4.10 -11.14
N HIS A 125 16.49 -3.67 -11.03
CA HIS A 125 16.10 -2.26 -11.19
C HIS A 125 15.86 -1.56 -9.84
N HIS A 126 15.50 -2.32 -8.81
CA HIS A 126 15.23 -1.87 -7.46
C HIS A 126 15.98 -2.78 -6.46
N PRO A 127 17.32 -2.79 -6.52
CA PRO A 127 18.11 -3.64 -5.62
C PRO A 127 17.75 -3.33 -4.17
N ALA A 128 17.77 -4.35 -3.31
CA ALA A 128 17.37 -4.21 -1.90
C ALA A 128 18.19 -3.15 -1.14
N ARG A 129 19.44 -2.95 -1.58
CA ARG A 129 20.33 -1.87 -1.19
C ARG A 129 20.75 -1.13 -2.45
N GLU A 130 20.57 0.18 -2.43
CA GLU A 130 21.08 1.03 -3.51
C GLU A 130 22.60 1.03 -3.48
N GLY A 131 23.22 1.04 -4.66
CA GLY A 131 24.67 0.89 -4.81
C GLY A 131 25.04 -0.23 -5.75
N SER A 132 25.55 0.14 -6.93
CA SER A 132 26.06 -0.82 -7.90
C SER A 132 27.05 -0.16 -8.84
N ALA A 133 28.01 -0.91 -9.35
CA ALA A 133 28.96 -0.43 -10.35
C ALA A 133 29.26 -1.50 -11.39
N ALA A 134 29.47 -1.08 -12.64
CA ALA A 134 30.10 -1.93 -13.64
C ALA A 134 31.61 -1.97 -13.40
N ILE A 135 32.19 -3.15 -13.29
CA ILE A 135 33.63 -3.31 -13.04
C ILE A 135 34.34 -3.55 -14.37
N ILE A 136 35.33 -2.72 -14.69
CA ILE A 136 36.14 -2.83 -15.91
C ILE A 136 37.54 -3.34 -15.58
N CYS A 137 38.15 -2.76 -14.56
CA CYS A 137 39.39 -3.23 -13.96
C CYS A 137 39.19 -3.32 -12.45
N PHE A 138 39.72 -4.37 -11.83
CA PHE A 138 39.68 -4.53 -10.38
C PHE A 138 41.11 -4.62 -9.84
N SER A 139 41.40 -3.82 -8.82
CA SER A 139 42.66 -3.86 -8.08
C SER A 139 42.38 -3.93 -6.58
N ASN A 140 43.36 -4.42 -5.83
CA ASN A 140 43.33 -4.41 -4.36
C ASN A 140 43.74 -3.05 -3.76
N ASP A 141 44.20 -2.11 -4.59
CA ASP A 141 44.45 -0.73 -4.15
C ASP A 141 43.13 -0.06 -3.78
N ALA A 142 43.00 0.31 -2.51
CA ALA A 142 41.83 0.95 -1.95
C ALA A 142 42.00 2.47 -1.85
N ASN A 143 43.16 3.03 -2.19
CA ASN A 143 43.44 4.45 -1.99
C ASN A 143 42.98 5.32 -3.16
N GLU A 144 42.75 4.73 -4.34
CA GLU A 144 42.31 5.47 -5.53
C GLU A 144 41.37 4.64 -6.40
N VAL A 145 40.31 5.27 -6.89
CA VAL A 145 39.32 4.66 -7.78
C VAL A 145 38.93 5.61 -8.90
N TYR A 146 38.77 5.06 -10.11
CA TYR A 146 38.35 5.79 -11.31
C TYR A 146 36.90 5.43 -11.63
N VAL A 147 36.06 6.43 -11.86
CA VAL A 147 34.62 6.25 -12.12
C VAL A 147 34.25 6.97 -13.40
N ALA A 148 33.82 6.21 -14.40
CA ALA A 148 33.33 6.75 -15.66
C ALA A 148 31.81 6.72 -15.76
N GLU A 149 31.27 7.58 -16.62
CA GLU A 149 29.85 7.54 -17.00
C GLU A 149 29.50 6.25 -17.74
N GLY A 150 30.36 5.82 -18.66
CA GLY A 150 30.14 4.67 -19.53
C GLY A 150 31.27 3.65 -19.50
N ILE A 151 30.94 2.41 -19.86
CA ILE A 151 31.90 1.30 -19.99
C ILE A 151 32.98 1.60 -21.02
N GLU A 152 32.65 2.33 -22.09
CA GLU A 152 33.59 2.66 -23.16
C GLU A 152 34.63 3.69 -22.69
N THR A 153 34.18 4.73 -22.00
CA THR A 153 35.03 5.72 -21.33
C THR A 153 35.96 5.05 -20.31
N ALA A 154 35.41 4.19 -19.44
CA ALA A 154 36.19 3.41 -18.48
C ALA A 154 37.23 2.50 -19.15
N ALA A 155 36.84 1.78 -20.21
CA ALA A 155 37.76 0.93 -20.96
C ALA A 155 38.85 1.73 -21.70
N SER A 156 38.53 2.95 -22.13
CA SER A 156 39.49 3.85 -22.78
C SER A 156 40.53 4.35 -21.80
N ILE A 157 40.12 4.78 -20.60
CA ILE A 157 41.06 5.16 -19.54
C ILE A 157 41.90 3.97 -19.07
N ALA A 158 41.33 2.76 -19.06
CA ALA A 158 42.10 1.54 -18.79
C ALA A 158 43.21 1.27 -19.83
N SER A 159 43.19 1.90 -21.02
CA SER A 159 44.32 1.82 -21.98
C SER A 159 45.62 2.41 -21.43
N ILE A 160 45.55 3.31 -20.44
CA ILE A 160 46.71 3.80 -19.69
C ILE A 160 47.18 2.68 -18.77
N ARG A 161 48.31 2.06 -19.12
CA ARG A 161 48.80 0.83 -18.50
C ARG A 161 48.95 0.92 -16.98
N ASN A 162 49.45 2.05 -16.48
CA ASN A 162 49.62 2.28 -15.05
C ASN A 162 48.27 2.26 -14.30
N ILE A 163 47.19 2.73 -14.94
CA ILE A 163 45.85 2.71 -14.35
C ILE A 163 45.31 1.29 -14.31
N ALA A 164 45.31 0.58 -15.45
CA ALA A 164 44.77 -0.78 -15.50
C ALA A 164 45.52 -1.82 -14.64
N GLU A 165 46.82 -1.63 -14.40
CA GLU A 165 47.62 -2.56 -13.59
C GLU A 165 47.54 -2.27 -12.07
N ARG A 166 47.10 -1.09 -11.65
CA ARG A 166 47.18 -0.66 -10.24
C ARG A 166 45.87 -0.24 -9.61
N HIS A 167 44.89 0.23 -10.39
CA HIS A 167 43.69 0.85 -9.83
C HIS A 167 42.41 0.17 -10.30
N THR A 168 41.36 0.33 -9.49
CA THR A 168 40.02 -0.09 -9.86
C THR A 168 39.38 0.95 -10.77
N VAL A 169 38.81 0.49 -11.89
CA VAL A 169 38.11 1.34 -12.85
C VAL A 169 36.66 0.86 -12.97
N LEU A 170 35.73 1.76 -12.67
CA LEU A 170 34.30 1.52 -12.60
C LEU A 170 33.55 2.32 -13.67
N ALA A 171 32.36 1.85 -14.02
CA ALA A 171 31.40 2.62 -14.81
C ALA A 171 30.02 2.67 -14.15
N SER A 172 29.37 3.84 -14.18
CA SER A 172 28.02 4.05 -13.65
C SER A 172 26.90 3.66 -14.61
N LEU A 173 27.23 3.41 -15.88
CA LEU A 173 26.33 3.09 -17.01
C LEU A 173 25.61 4.29 -17.64
N SER A 174 25.58 5.43 -16.97
CA SER A 174 25.19 6.75 -17.49
C SER A 174 25.50 7.87 -16.49
N VAL A 175 25.54 9.13 -16.95
CA VAL A 175 25.79 10.32 -16.11
C VAL A 175 24.81 10.44 -14.93
N ASN A 176 23.51 10.27 -15.18
CA ASN A 176 22.46 10.31 -14.16
C ASN A 176 22.47 9.09 -13.21
N LYS A 177 23.43 8.18 -13.40
CA LYS A 177 23.68 7.03 -12.52
C LYS A 177 25.02 7.14 -11.79
N LEU A 178 25.83 8.18 -12.00
CA LEU A 178 27.08 8.37 -11.25
C LEU A 178 26.86 8.34 -9.74
N THR A 179 25.83 9.03 -9.24
CA THR A 179 25.46 8.99 -7.81
C THR A 179 25.14 7.58 -7.31
N THR A 180 24.64 6.69 -8.15
CA THR A 180 24.34 5.30 -7.75
C THR A 180 25.58 4.46 -7.50
N THR A 181 26.76 4.89 -7.98
CA THR A 181 28.04 4.24 -7.66
C THR A 181 28.62 4.72 -6.33
N LEU A 182 28.11 5.81 -5.74
CA LEU A 182 28.60 6.35 -4.47
C LEU A 182 28.47 5.35 -3.33
N GLU A 183 27.34 4.65 -3.21
CA GLU A 183 27.15 3.65 -2.15
C GLU A 183 28.07 2.44 -2.34
N PHE A 184 28.39 2.07 -3.59
CA PHE A 184 29.43 1.08 -3.86
C PHE A 184 30.80 1.60 -3.42
N ILE A 185 31.11 2.87 -3.64
CA ILE A 185 32.40 3.45 -3.24
C ILE A 185 32.54 3.58 -1.73
N LYS A 186 31.51 4.08 -1.03
CA LYS A 186 31.41 4.15 0.45
C LYS A 186 31.70 2.84 1.15
N THR A 187 31.46 1.74 0.48
CA THR A 187 31.54 0.41 1.07
C THR A 187 32.82 -0.34 0.72
N HIS A 188 33.43 -0.01 -0.43
CA HIS A 188 34.62 -0.71 -0.93
C HIS A 188 35.92 0.10 -0.77
N PHE A 189 35.80 1.42 -0.64
CA PHE A 189 36.93 2.33 -0.55
C PHE A 189 36.84 3.17 0.74
N PRO A 190 37.93 3.30 1.51
CA PRO A 190 37.98 4.12 2.70
C PRO A 190 37.64 5.59 2.40
N PRO A 191 37.13 6.37 3.37
CA PRO A 191 36.64 7.73 3.12
C PRO A 191 37.66 8.75 2.59
N ASP A 192 38.98 8.49 2.69
CA ASP A 192 40.05 9.35 2.16
C ASP A 192 40.53 8.90 0.79
N ALA A 193 39.97 7.82 0.24
CA ALA A 193 40.32 7.39 -1.09
C ALA A 193 40.10 8.53 -2.07
N LYS A 194 41.01 8.65 -3.03
CA LYS A 194 40.89 9.57 -4.13
C LYS A 194 39.90 8.99 -5.14
N VAL A 195 38.84 9.74 -5.43
CA VAL A 195 37.85 9.41 -6.44
C VAL A 195 38.10 10.26 -7.66
N VAL A 196 38.54 9.63 -8.75
CA VAL A 196 38.74 10.30 -10.04
C VAL A 196 37.48 10.11 -10.90
N LEU A 197 36.68 11.17 -11.03
CA LEU A 197 35.50 11.19 -11.88
C LEU A 197 35.91 11.53 -13.33
N LEU A 198 35.57 10.64 -14.25
CA LEU A 198 35.86 10.75 -15.68
C LEU A 198 34.63 11.35 -16.36
N LYS A 199 34.74 12.64 -16.70
CA LYS A 199 33.68 13.46 -17.27
C LYS A 199 33.80 13.52 -18.80
N ASP A 200 32.69 13.46 -19.51
CA ASP A 200 32.62 13.76 -20.94
C ASP A 200 32.51 15.29 -21.15
N HIS A 201 33.12 15.85 -22.21
CA HIS A 201 33.15 17.31 -22.40
C HIS A 201 31.90 17.84 -23.09
N ASP A 202 30.75 17.74 -22.42
CA ASP A 202 29.49 18.28 -22.92
C ASP A 202 29.42 19.82 -22.84
N SER A 203 28.65 20.43 -23.75
CA SER A 203 28.42 21.88 -23.79
C SER A 203 27.94 22.45 -22.44
N GLU A 204 28.44 23.63 -22.06
CA GLU A 204 28.06 24.30 -20.81
C GLU A 204 26.53 24.43 -20.66
N GLY A 205 26.00 23.98 -19.52
CA GLY A 205 24.56 24.04 -19.20
C GLY A 205 23.71 22.86 -19.68
N SER A 206 24.32 21.83 -20.30
CA SER A 206 23.65 20.57 -20.62
C SER A 206 23.04 19.90 -19.38
N ILE A 207 22.02 19.06 -19.57
CA ILE A 207 21.44 18.26 -18.47
C ILE A 207 22.51 17.33 -17.89
N ALA A 208 23.36 16.75 -18.73
CA ALA A 208 24.47 15.89 -18.31
C ALA A 208 25.45 16.61 -17.37
N ASN A 209 25.84 17.84 -17.70
CA ASN A 209 26.69 18.66 -16.83
C ASN A 209 26.06 18.90 -15.44
N LYS A 210 24.74 19.13 -15.37
CA LYS A 210 24.03 19.29 -14.09
C LYS A 210 24.00 18.00 -13.27
N GLU A 211 23.74 16.87 -13.92
CA GLU A 211 23.75 15.54 -13.29
C GLU A 211 25.17 15.19 -12.78
N PHE A 212 26.21 15.53 -13.54
CA PHE A 212 27.60 15.34 -13.13
C PHE A 212 27.97 16.19 -11.91
N GLU A 213 27.65 17.48 -11.91
CA GLU A 213 27.93 18.37 -10.79
C GLU A 213 27.19 17.92 -9.51
N HIS A 214 25.94 17.45 -9.67
CA HIS A 214 25.20 16.85 -8.57
C HIS A 214 25.91 15.61 -8.00
N ALA A 215 26.43 14.74 -8.88
CA ALA A 215 27.23 13.59 -8.45
C ALA A 215 28.51 14.02 -7.74
N ARG A 216 29.29 14.95 -8.32
CA ARG A 216 30.53 15.47 -7.72
C ARG A 216 30.31 15.98 -6.30
N GLU A 217 29.27 16.79 -6.12
CA GLU A 217 28.91 17.34 -4.81
C GLU A 217 28.56 16.23 -3.82
N ALA A 218 27.85 15.18 -4.25
CA ALA A 218 27.53 14.04 -3.39
C ALA A 218 28.78 13.29 -2.91
N TYR A 219 29.81 13.12 -3.77
CA TYR A 219 31.09 12.52 -3.37
C TYR A 219 31.86 13.41 -2.38
N LEU A 220 31.92 14.73 -2.62
CA LEU A 220 32.57 15.68 -1.72
C LEU A 220 31.90 15.69 -0.34
N GLN A 221 30.57 15.71 -0.30
CA GLN A 221 29.80 15.64 0.95
C GLN A 221 29.98 14.30 1.68
N ALA A 222 30.29 13.22 0.97
CA ALA A 222 30.67 11.94 1.54
C ALA A 222 32.13 11.89 2.05
N GLY A 223 32.88 12.99 1.95
CA GLY A 223 34.23 13.12 2.51
C GLY A 223 35.36 12.63 1.61
N TYR A 224 35.06 12.25 0.36
CA TYR A 224 36.07 11.79 -0.60
C TYR A 224 36.89 12.94 -1.18
N GLN A 225 38.13 12.64 -1.53
CA GLN A 225 38.96 13.53 -2.35
C GLN A 225 38.55 13.37 -3.81
N VAL A 226 37.79 14.32 -4.36
CA VAL A 226 37.27 14.22 -5.72
C VAL A 226 38.17 14.96 -6.71
N VAL A 227 38.66 14.25 -7.72
CA VAL A 227 39.36 14.83 -8.88
C VAL A 227 38.51 14.62 -10.12
N VAL A 228 38.24 15.70 -10.85
CA VAL A 228 37.53 15.61 -12.13
C VAL A 228 38.55 15.64 -13.26
N LYS A 229 38.36 14.73 -14.22
CA LYS A 229 39.15 14.65 -15.46
C LYS A 229 38.19 14.72 -16.65
N GLU A 230 38.38 15.73 -17.48
CA GLU A 230 37.61 16.00 -18.70
C GLU A 230 38.56 16.14 -19.92
N PRO A 231 38.15 15.72 -21.12
CA PRO A 231 38.88 15.98 -22.36
C PRO A 231 39.03 17.48 -22.65
N VAL A 232 40.02 17.87 -23.44
CA VAL A 232 40.32 19.27 -23.77
C VAL A 232 39.33 19.83 -24.79
N ALA A 233 38.91 19.03 -25.77
CA ALA A 233 38.00 19.45 -26.83
C ALA A 233 36.52 19.32 -26.40
N GLU A 234 35.75 20.40 -26.56
CA GLU A 234 34.30 20.37 -26.34
C GLU A 234 33.63 19.43 -27.35
N GLY A 235 32.76 18.55 -26.84
CA GLY A 235 32.03 17.53 -27.59
C GLY A 235 32.74 16.17 -27.66
N ASP A 236 33.99 16.07 -27.18
CA ASP A 236 34.72 14.79 -27.13
C ASP A 236 34.47 14.06 -25.79
N ASP A 237 34.39 12.73 -25.86
CA ASP A 237 34.58 11.84 -24.71
C ASP A 237 36.02 11.28 -24.64
N TRP A 238 36.41 10.66 -23.52
CA TRP A 238 37.75 10.05 -23.40
C TRP A 238 38.01 8.93 -24.43
N ASN A 239 36.95 8.33 -24.95
CA ASN A 239 37.04 7.35 -26.02
C ASN A 239 37.35 8.03 -27.38
N ASP A 240 36.86 9.24 -27.64
CA ASP A 240 37.15 10.01 -28.85
C ASP A 240 38.62 10.45 -28.88
N VAL A 241 39.16 10.87 -27.73
CA VAL A 241 40.60 11.14 -27.58
C VAL A 241 41.43 9.91 -27.94
N LEU A 242 41.09 8.74 -27.37
CA LEU A 242 41.80 7.49 -27.65
C LEU A 242 41.68 7.09 -29.13
N THR A 243 40.47 7.16 -29.69
CA THR A 243 40.22 6.69 -31.06
C THR A 243 40.83 7.61 -32.12
N HIS A 244 40.83 8.92 -31.92
CA HIS A 244 41.37 9.88 -32.88
C HIS A 244 42.88 10.13 -32.72
N GLN A 245 43.38 10.14 -31.48
CA GLN A 245 44.73 10.62 -31.16
C GLN A 245 45.67 9.54 -30.61
N GLY A 246 45.14 8.39 -30.15
CA GLY A 246 45.90 7.26 -29.65
C GLY A 246 46.29 7.35 -28.17
N VAL A 247 46.89 6.27 -27.65
CA VAL A 247 47.17 6.09 -26.21
C VAL A 247 48.14 7.12 -25.64
N GLU A 248 49.19 7.50 -26.39
CA GLU A 248 50.18 8.47 -25.92
C GLU A 248 49.56 9.87 -25.72
N ALA A 249 48.67 10.27 -26.64
CA ALA A 249 47.94 11.52 -26.54
C ALA A 249 46.92 11.47 -25.38
N LEU A 250 46.20 10.35 -25.23
CA LEU A 250 45.30 10.13 -24.09
C LEU A 250 46.06 10.26 -22.76
N GLU A 251 47.20 9.60 -22.61
CA GLU A 251 47.99 9.64 -21.37
C GLU A 251 48.53 11.05 -21.07
N LEU A 252 49.01 11.77 -22.09
CA LEU A 252 49.47 13.14 -21.96
C LEU A 252 48.34 14.09 -21.53
N GLU A 253 47.21 14.02 -22.24
CA GLU A 253 46.04 14.85 -21.99
C GLU A 253 45.48 14.57 -20.59
N PHE A 254 45.25 13.29 -20.27
CA PHE A 254 44.77 12.83 -18.97
C PHE A 254 45.69 13.27 -17.82
N GLY A 255 47.01 13.22 -18.01
CA GLY A 255 47.99 13.72 -17.05
C GLY A 255 47.88 15.23 -16.80
N SER A 256 47.55 16.00 -17.84
CA SER A 256 47.51 17.47 -17.83
C SER A 256 46.19 18.09 -17.36
N THR A 257 45.04 17.40 -17.51
CA THR A 257 43.69 17.96 -17.29
C THR A 257 43.21 17.95 -15.83
N ALA A 258 44.09 18.10 -14.84
CA ALA A 258 43.64 18.22 -13.44
C ALA A 258 42.99 19.59 -13.19
N THR A 259 41.67 19.65 -13.07
CA THR A 259 41.01 20.85 -12.50
C THR A 259 41.25 20.89 -10.99
N ASN A 260 42.22 21.68 -10.55
CA ASN A 260 42.47 21.98 -9.14
C ASN A 260 41.31 22.80 -8.57
N ASN A 261 40.34 22.15 -7.94
CA ASN A 261 39.34 22.80 -7.09
C ASN A 261 39.16 22.01 -5.78
N ALA A 262 40.20 22.05 -4.93
CA ALA A 262 40.07 21.99 -3.48
C ALA A 262 41.39 22.45 -2.86
N SER A 263 41.33 23.50 -2.05
CA SER A 263 42.44 23.95 -1.20
C SER A 263 42.87 22.78 -0.31
N LEU A 264 44.03 22.20 -0.62
CA LEU A 264 44.72 21.25 0.24
C LEU A 264 45.16 21.99 1.50
N SER A 265 44.55 21.68 2.64
CA SER A 265 45.30 21.72 3.88
C SER A 265 46.33 20.60 3.80
N ASP A 266 47.61 20.97 3.68
CA ASP A 266 48.75 20.10 3.99
C ASP A 266 48.62 19.64 5.44
N GLY A 267 47.86 18.57 5.65
CA GLY A 267 47.86 17.79 6.87
C GLY A 267 49.07 16.84 6.82
N SER A 268 50.21 17.36 7.25
CA SER A 268 51.39 16.63 7.73
C SER A 268 51.59 15.18 7.25
N ASP A 269 52.61 14.99 6.42
CA ASP A 269 53.29 13.72 6.06
C ASP A 269 53.92 12.98 7.27
N ASN A 270 53.25 12.91 8.42
CA ASN A 270 53.76 12.27 9.64
C ASN A 270 52.76 11.32 10.31
N ASP A 271 51.68 10.92 9.63
CA ASP A 271 50.81 9.87 10.14
C ASP A 271 51.47 8.50 9.94
N ASN A 272 51.85 7.86 11.04
CA ASN A 272 52.40 6.50 11.11
C ASN A 272 51.64 5.55 10.16
N ASP A 273 52.32 5.07 9.12
CA ASP A 273 51.88 4.09 8.11
C ASP A 273 51.05 2.91 8.70
N GLY A 274 51.37 2.50 9.94
CA GLY A 274 50.64 1.47 10.67
C GLY A 274 49.21 1.82 11.10
N SER A 275 48.93 3.08 11.50
CA SER A 275 47.60 3.49 11.99
C SER A 275 46.57 3.57 10.86
N LEU A 276 46.98 4.02 9.68
CA LEU A 276 46.14 4.09 8.49
C LEU A 276 45.81 2.68 7.96
N GLN A 277 46.82 1.80 7.93
CA GLN A 277 46.61 0.41 7.53
C GLN A 277 45.64 -0.32 8.47
N LEU A 278 45.77 -0.09 9.78
CA LEU A 278 44.85 -0.64 10.79
C LEU A 278 43.42 -0.09 10.63
N PHE A 279 43.27 1.20 10.31
CA PHE A 279 41.99 1.81 9.99
C PHE A 279 41.31 1.14 8.78
N ILE A 280 42.07 0.88 7.69
CA ILE A 280 41.56 0.18 6.50
C ILE A 280 41.09 -1.24 6.83
N GLU A 281 41.82 -1.96 7.68
CA GLU A 281 41.42 -3.31 8.12
C GLU A 281 40.12 -3.27 8.93
N HIS A 282 39.99 -2.32 9.86
CA HIS A 282 38.75 -2.13 10.62
C HIS A 282 37.58 -1.74 9.73
N PHE A 283 37.78 -0.87 8.76
CA PHE A 283 36.78 -0.53 7.74
C PHE A 283 36.24 -1.79 7.04
N LYS A 284 37.13 -2.64 6.52
CA LYS A 284 36.74 -3.89 5.81
C LYS A 284 35.99 -4.85 6.72
N ASN A 285 36.45 -5.02 7.96
CA ASN A 285 35.83 -5.93 8.93
C ASN A 285 34.45 -5.45 9.40
N ILE A 286 34.32 -4.15 9.70
CA ILE A 286 33.02 -3.54 10.04
C ILE A 286 32.07 -3.69 8.88
N TYR A 287 32.52 -3.40 7.66
CA TYR A 287 31.72 -3.54 6.47
C TYR A 287 31.23 -4.98 6.26
N GLY A 288 32.11 -5.98 6.33
CA GLY A 288 31.73 -7.39 6.24
C GLY A 288 30.71 -7.81 7.29
N GLY A 289 30.89 -7.39 8.55
CA GLY A 289 29.94 -7.64 9.62
C GLY A 289 28.58 -6.95 9.39
N LEU A 290 28.59 -5.77 8.75
CA LEU A 290 27.38 -5.02 8.40
C LEU A 290 26.59 -5.73 7.29
N LEU A 291 27.27 -6.24 6.25
CA LEU A 291 26.65 -7.05 5.19
C LEU A 291 25.91 -8.26 5.78
N SER A 292 26.58 -9.00 6.66
CA SER A 292 25.99 -10.16 7.35
C SER A 292 24.74 -9.78 8.16
N SER A 293 24.79 -8.66 8.89
CA SER A 293 23.67 -8.19 9.72
C SER A 293 22.50 -7.65 8.90
N GLU A 294 22.78 -6.99 7.78
CA GLU A 294 21.75 -6.47 6.88
C GLU A 294 21.04 -7.59 6.12
N SER A 295 21.79 -8.58 5.63
CA SER A 295 21.22 -9.79 5.00
C SER A 295 20.25 -10.51 5.93
N TYR A 296 20.62 -10.64 7.21
CA TYR A 296 19.75 -11.16 8.25
C TYR A 296 18.46 -10.33 8.41
N SER A 297 18.59 -8.99 8.50
CA SER A 297 17.48 -8.06 8.68
C SER A 297 16.51 -8.10 7.49
N GLU A 298 17.03 -8.12 6.26
CA GLU A 298 16.26 -8.24 5.03
C GLU A 298 15.49 -9.56 4.96
N LYS A 299 16.15 -10.69 5.24
CA LYS A 299 15.50 -12.01 5.29
C LYS A 299 14.37 -12.02 6.33
N LYS A 300 14.62 -11.51 7.54
CA LYS A 300 13.61 -11.43 8.62
C LYS A 300 12.41 -10.58 8.18
N LYS A 301 12.65 -9.44 7.54
CA LYS A 301 11.60 -8.53 7.05
C LYS A 301 10.76 -9.16 5.94
N LEU A 302 11.39 -9.82 4.97
CA LEU A 302 10.69 -10.50 3.88
C LEU A 302 9.80 -11.64 4.37
N LEU A 303 10.24 -12.39 5.39
CA LEU A 303 9.43 -13.43 6.04
C LEU A 303 8.20 -12.82 6.75
N ALA A 304 8.40 -11.73 7.51
CA ALA A 304 7.32 -11.03 8.20
C ALA A 304 6.27 -10.45 7.22
N VAL A 305 6.73 -9.82 6.13
CA VAL A 305 5.84 -9.28 5.09
C VAL A 305 5.11 -10.41 4.37
N SER A 306 5.77 -11.54 4.09
CA SER A 306 5.13 -12.71 3.49
C SER A 306 4.00 -13.26 4.36
N PHE A 307 4.23 -13.36 5.68
CA PHE A 307 3.20 -13.77 6.63
C PHE A 307 2.00 -12.80 6.63
N SER A 308 2.26 -11.48 6.70
CA SER A 308 1.21 -10.46 6.67
C SER A 308 0.40 -10.47 5.37
N VAL A 309 1.06 -10.58 4.22
CA VAL A 309 0.42 -10.66 2.89
C VAL A 309 -0.49 -11.89 2.81
N LEU A 310 -0.04 -13.06 3.27
CA LEU A 310 -0.87 -14.27 3.28
C LEU A 310 -2.10 -14.13 4.18
N ALA A 311 -1.96 -13.48 5.34
CA ALA A 311 -3.09 -13.21 6.24
C ALA A 311 -4.11 -12.25 5.60
N GLN A 312 -3.64 -11.18 4.95
CA GLN A 312 -4.50 -10.23 4.24
C GLN A 312 -5.25 -10.91 3.08
N LEU A 313 -4.54 -11.67 2.23
CA LEU A 313 -5.15 -12.41 1.13
C LEU A 313 -6.19 -13.42 1.61
N LYS A 314 -5.95 -14.09 2.75
CA LYS A 314 -6.91 -14.99 3.38
C LYS A 314 -8.17 -14.25 3.83
N ASN A 315 -8.03 -13.08 4.45
CA ASN A 315 -9.17 -12.26 4.86
C ASN A 315 -9.98 -11.78 3.66
N GLU A 316 -9.33 -11.34 2.59
CA GLU A 316 -10.01 -10.91 1.35
C GLU A 316 -10.73 -12.07 0.67
N LEU A 317 -10.12 -13.26 0.63
CA LEU A 317 -10.74 -14.45 0.05
C LEU A 317 -11.97 -14.90 0.86
N ASN A 318 -11.92 -14.78 2.18
CA ASN A 318 -13.03 -15.09 3.08
C ASN A 318 -14.15 -14.02 3.04
N ALA A 319 -13.84 -12.79 2.61
CA ALA A 319 -14.79 -11.70 2.46
C ALA A 319 -15.55 -11.72 1.11
N ILE A 320 -15.31 -12.73 0.26
CA ILE A 320 -16.09 -12.92 -0.97
C ILE A 320 -17.53 -13.24 -0.59
N ASP A 321 -18.43 -12.34 -0.98
CA ASP A 321 -19.87 -12.43 -0.75
C ASP A 321 -20.60 -12.91 -2.03
N ASP A 322 -21.60 -13.77 -1.87
CA ASP A 322 -22.44 -14.31 -2.93
C ASP A 322 -23.18 -13.21 -3.72
N GLU A 323 -23.45 -12.07 -3.07
CA GLU A 323 -24.13 -10.93 -3.70
C GLU A 323 -23.23 -10.14 -4.67
N GLN A 324 -21.90 -10.28 -4.57
CA GLN A 324 -20.95 -9.59 -5.45
C GLN A 324 -21.04 -10.04 -6.92
N ASP A 325 -20.59 -9.16 -7.82
CA ASP A 325 -20.40 -9.49 -9.23
C ASP A 325 -19.40 -10.65 -9.40
N ILE A 326 -19.79 -11.67 -10.17
CA ILE A 326 -18.97 -12.88 -10.35
C ILE A 326 -17.63 -12.56 -11.02
N GLY A 327 -17.58 -11.55 -11.89
CA GLY A 327 -16.35 -11.08 -12.53
C GLY A 327 -15.38 -10.46 -11.53
N VAL A 328 -15.89 -9.73 -10.54
CA VAL A 328 -15.08 -9.19 -9.43
C VAL A 328 -14.49 -10.33 -8.60
N GLN A 329 -15.31 -11.33 -8.25
CA GLN A 329 -14.86 -12.48 -7.46
C GLN A 329 -13.78 -13.31 -8.19
N ILE A 330 -13.95 -13.55 -9.50
CA ILE A 330 -12.94 -14.23 -10.34
C ILE A 330 -11.60 -13.48 -10.30
N ARG A 331 -11.64 -12.15 -10.53
CA ARG A 331 -10.43 -11.33 -10.50
C ARG A 331 -9.73 -11.41 -9.14
N THR A 332 -10.49 -11.44 -8.05
CA THR A 332 -9.93 -11.60 -6.70
C THR A 332 -9.21 -12.95 -6.56
N ILE A 333 -9.84 -14.05 -6.97
CA ILE A 333 -9.23 -15.39 -6.92
C ILE A 333 -7.95 -15.47 -7.76
N ASP A 334 -7.99 -14.96 -9.00
CA ASP A 334 -6.82 -14.97 -9.91
C ASP A 334 -5.65 -14.16 -9.33
N GLN A 335 -5.94 -13.01 -8.73
CA GLN A 335 -4.95 -12.18 -8.06
C GLN A 335 -4.38 -12.87 -6.81
N THR A 336 -5.22 -13.52 -5.99
CA THR A 336 -4.75 -14.32 -4.85
C THR A 336 -3.84 -15.45 -5.31
N GLN A 337 -4.20 -16.15 -6.37
CA GLN A 337 -3.35 -17.21 -6.94
C GLN A 337 -2.01 -16.68 -7.44
N TYR A 338 -2.01 -15.55 -8.16
CA TYR A 338 -0.78 -14.90 -8.59
C TYR A 338 0.09 -14.54 -7.39
N ALA A 339 -0.49 -13.88 -6.38
CA ALA A 339 0.25 -13.46 -5.19
C ALA A 339 0.82 -14.65 -4.41
N MET A 340 0.07 -15.75 -4.27
CA MET A 340 0.55 -16.98 -3.66
C MET A 340 1.73 -17.60 -4.41
N VAL A 341 1.73 -17.56 -5.76
CA VAL A 341 2.87 -18.04 -6.56
C VAL A 341 4.10 -17.19 -6.29
N VAL A 342 3.96 -15.87 -6.24
CA VAL A 342 5.06 -14.95 -5.92
C VAL A 342 5.60 -15.23 -4.51
N VAL A 343 4.74 -15.31 -3.49
CA VAL A 343 5.13 -15.60 -2.10
C VAL A 343 5.77 -16.98 -1.97
N SER A 344 5.20 -18.01 -2.61
CA SER A 344 5.78 -19.37 -2.62
C SER A 344 7.16 -19.39 -3.25
N THR A 345 7.38 -18.60 -4.31
CA THR A 345 8.70 -18.46 -4.95
C THR A 345 9.69 -17.81 -3.99
N LEU A 346 9.29 -16.72 -3.33
CA LEU A 346 10.10 -16.04 -2.32
C LEU A 346 10.48 -16.97 -1.17
N LEU A 347 9.50 -17.67 -0.57
CA LEU A 347 9.76 -18.57 0.55
C LEU A 347 10.68 -19.73 0.15
N SER A 348 10.55 -20.24 -1.08
CA SER A 348 11.47 -21.27 -1.59
C SER A 348 12.91 -20.76 -1.63
N GLU A 349 13.10 -19.51 -2.04
CA GLU A 349 14.43 -18.87 -2.07
C GLU A 349 14.97 -18.64 -0.66
N LEU A 350 14.16 -18.06 0.25
CA LEU A 350 14.62 -17.72 1.60
C LEU A 350 14.93 -18.95 2.46
N THR A 351 14.21 -20.06 2.25
CA THR A 351 14.36 -21.31 3.03
C THR A 351 15.27 -22.33 2.35
N GLY A 352 15.59 -22.15 1.06
CA GLY A 352 16.27 -23.16 0.24
C GLY A 352 15.42 -24.40 -0.07
N GLN A 353 14.15 -24.44 0.32
CA GLN A 353 13.25 -25.58 0.08
C GLN A 353 12.51 -25.41 -1.24
N GLN A 354 12.39 -26.48 -2.05
CA GLN A 354 11.51 -26.44 -3.21
C GLN A 354 10.04 -26.54 -2.77
N LEU A 355 9.33 -25.42 -2.80
CA LEU A 355 7.88 -25.41 -2.58
C LEU A 355 7.17 -25.64 -3.92
N SER A 356 6.27 -26.62 -3.96
CA SER A 356 5.55 -26.98 -5.18
C SER A 356 4.73 -25.81 -5.72
N SER A 357 4.83 -25.50 -7.01
CA SER A 357 3.96 -24.53 -7.66
C SER A 357 2.52 -25.03 -7.64
N TRP A 358 1.69 -24.47 -6.76
CA TRP A 358 0.30 -24.87 -6.63
C TRP A 358 -0.57 -24.06 -7.59
N ARG A 359 -1.25 -24.75 -8.52
CA ARG A 359 -2.35 -24.19 -9.32
C ARG A 359 -3.50 -25.19 -9.32
N PRO A 360 -4.71 -24.80 -8.90
CA PRO A 360 -5.86 -25.69 -8.97
C PRO A 360 -6.24 -25.86 -10.44
N LYS A 361 -6.31 -27.11 -10.92
CA LYS A 361 -6.87 -27.40 -12.26
C LYS A 361 -8.37 -27.14 -12.21
N ASN A 362 -8.83 -26.11 -12.91
CA ASN A 362 -10.17 -25.59 -12.71
C ASN A 362 -11.07 -25.71 -13.95
N ASN A 363 -11.04 -26.90 -14.56
CA ASN A 363 -11.78 -27.17 -15.79
C ASN A 363 -13.30 -27.05 -15.59
N ASN A 364 -13.81 -27.41 -14.40
CA ASN A 364 -15.24 -27.39 -14.11
C ASN A 364 -15.78 -25.97 -13.98
N PHE A 365 -15.11 -25.09 -13.23
CA PHE A 365 -15.53 -23.69 -13.14
C PHE A 365 -15.48 -22.99 -14.51
N ALA A 366 -14.41 -23.20 -15.28
CA ALA A 366 -14.29 -22.61 -16.62
C ALA A 366 -15.45 -23.03 -17.55
N MET A 367 -15.90 -24.29 -17.46
CA MET A 367 -17.08 -24.76 -18.19
C MET A 367 -18.37 -24.09 -17.71
N VAL A 368 -18.61 -24.02 -16.40
CA VAL A 368 -19.85 -23.43 -15.85
C VAL A 368 -19.91 -21.92 -16.09
N TYR A 369 -18.78 -21.22 -16.00
CA TYR A 369 -18.69 -19.79 -16.30
C TYR A 369 -18.93 -19.52 -17.79
N LYS A 370 -18.36 -20.33 -18.69
CA LYS A 370 -18.65 -20.24 -20.13
C LYS A 370 -20.13 -20.45 -20.44
N GLU A 371 -20.79 -21.34 -19.70
CA GLU A 371 -22.23 -21.58 -19.79
C GLU A 371 -23.05 -20.38 -19.29
N LEU A 372 -22.67 -19.75 -18.18
CA LEU A 372 -23.29 -18.51 -17.69
C LEU A 372 -23.20 -17.40 -18.75
N CYS A 373 -22.00 -17.11 -19.25
CA CYS A 373 -21.79 -16.11 -20.30
C CYS A 373 -22.52 -16.45 -21.62
N ARG A 374 -22.79 -17.72 -21.89
CA ARG A 374 -23.61 -18.15 -23.03
C ARG A 374 -25.08 -17.82 -22.78
N LEU A 375 -25.62 -18.16 -21.61
CA LEU A 375 -27.02 -17.91 -21.25
C LEU A 375 -27.37 -16.42 -21.16
N GLU A 376 -26.44 -15.60 -20.65
CA GLU A 376 -26.57 -14.13 -20.64
C GLU A 376 -26.66 -13.57 -22.06
N ARG A 377 -25.74 -14.00 -22.95
CA ARG A 377 -25.79 -13.63 -24.38
C ARG A 377 -27.06 -14.11 -25.08
N GLU A 378 -27.54 -15.31 -24.77
CA GLU A 378 -28.78 -15.84 -25.34
C GLU A 378 -30.01 -15.04 -24.91
N MET A 379 -30.05 -14.57 -23.66
CA MET A 379 -31.12 -13.70 -23.17
C MET A 379 -31.10 -12.36 -23.92
N ASP A 380 -29.92 -11.74 -24.06
CA ASP A 380 -29.75 -10.48 -24.78
C ASP A 380 -30.15 -10.64 -26.26
N ASP A 381 -29.66 -11.69 -26.92
CA ASP A 381 -29.98 -11.97 -28.32
C ASP A 381 -31.46 -12.32 -28.54
N ALA A 382 -32.13 -12.99 -27.60
CA ALA A 382 -33.55 -13.33 -27.72
C ALA A 382 -34.48 -12.13 -27.52
N LEU A 383 -34.08 -11.16 -26.68
CA LEU A 383 -34.87 -10.00 -26.28
C LEU A 383 -34.52 -8.71 -27.02
N ARG A 384 -33.55 -8.76 -27.92
CA ARG A 384 -33.12 -7.63 -28.76
C ARG A 384 -34.27 -7.07 -29.59
N GLU A 385 -34.53 -5.78 -29.42
CA GLU A 385 -35.49 -4.99 -30.20
C GLU A 385 -34.68 -4.12 -31.16
N ASP A 386 -34.34 -4.66 -32.34
CA ASP A 386 -33.62 -3.90 -33.38
C ASP A 386 -34.63 -3.32 -34.39
N ASP A 387 -34.59 -2.01 -34.61
CA ASP A 387 -35.44 -1.31 -35.60
C ASP A 387 -34.98 -1.57 -37.05
N ALA A 388 -33.79 -2.15 -37.25
CA ALA A 388 -33.16 -2.36 -38.54
C ALA A 388 -32.91 -3.84 -38.85
N PHE A 389 -33.96 -4.64 -39.01
CA PHE A 389 -33.84 -6.00 -39.57
C PHE A 389 -33.55 -5.94 -41.08
N LYS A 390 -32.29 -5.71 -41.46
CA LYS A 390 -31.80 -5.95 -42.83
C LYS A 390 -31.65 -7.45 -43.07
N SER A 391 -32.23 -7.95 -44.16
CA SER A 391 -32.59 -9.35 -44.39
C SER A 391 -31.46 -10.32 -44.77
N GLU A 392 -30.25 -10.20 -44.23
CA GLU A 392 -29.10 -11.00 -44.72
C GLU A 392 -28.18 -11.65 -43.66
N SER A 393 -28.52 -11.70 -42.36
CA SER A 393 -27.75 -12.54 -41.42
C SER A 393 -28.26 -14.00 -41.40
N LYS A 394 -27.32 -14.95 -41.45
CA LYS A 394 -27.61 -16.41 -41.36
C LYS A 394 -28.13 -16.84 -39.97
N GLU A 395 -27.94 -16.01 -38.95
CA GLU A 395 -28.49 -16.20 -37.61
C GLU A 395 -29.49 -15.07 -37.31
N LEU A 396 -30.78 -15.38 -37.27
CA LEU A 396 -31.81 -14.41 -36.90
C LEU A 396 -31.76 -14.15 -35.40
N LYS A 397 -31.44 -12.93 -34.96
CA LYS A 397 -31.53 -12.49 -33.55
C LYS A 397 -32.90 -11.86 -33.28
N GLY A 398 -33.33 -11.75 -32.01
CA GLY A 398 -34.60 -11.10 -31.63
C GLY A 398 -35.87 -11.85 -32.11
N HIS A 399 -35.86 -13.18 -32.07
CA HIS A 399 -36.93 -14.04 -32.63
C HIS A 399 -38.35 -13.64 -32.19
N LEU A 400 -38.53 -13.24 -30.94
CA LEU A 400 -39.83 -12.87 -30.38
C LEU A 400 -40.34 -11.54 -30.95
N TYR A 401 -39.50 -10.51 -30.95
CA TYR A 401 -39.84 -9.20 -31.50
C TYR A 401 -40.09 -9.28 -33.01
N LEU A 402 -39.24 -9.99 -33.74
CA LEU A 402 -39.41 -10.19 -35.18
C LEU A 402 -40.69 -10.96 -35.52
N ALA A 403 -41.02 -11.98 -34.73
CA ALA A 403 -42.27 -12.72 -34.88
C ALA A 403 -43.49 -11.82 -34.64
N TYR A 404 -43.46 -11.01 -33.58
CA TYR A 404 -44.49 -10.02 -33.28
C TYR A 404 -44.66 -9.01 -34.43
N HIS A 405 -43.56 -8.41 -34.88
CA HIS A 405 -43.57 -7.41 -35.95
C HIS A 405 -44.14 -7.99 -37.26
N ARG A 406 -43.63 -9.16 -37.69
CA ARG A 406 -44.11 -9.81 -38.91
C ARG A 406 -45.54 -10.32 -38.82
N ALA A 407 -45.97 -10.85 -37.68
CA ALA A 407 -47.35 -11.27 -37.48
C ALA A 407 -48.31 -10.06 -37.53
N THR A 408 -47.92 -8.94 -36.92
CA THR A 408 -48.67 -7.67 -36.98
C THR A 408 -48.82 -7.19 -38.42
N MET A 409 -47.73 -7.19 -39.20
CA MET A 409 -47.76 -6.86 -40.64
C MET A 409 -48.66 -7.80 -41.45
N ALA A 410 -48.56 -9.12 -41.22
CA ALA A 410 -49.39 -10.11 -41.91
C ALA A 410 -50.88 -9.94 -41.57
N CYS A 411 -51.22 -9.69 -40.30
CA CYS A 411 -52.59 -9.40 -39.87
C CYS A 411 -53.11 -8.10 -40.49
N HIS A 412 -52.30 -7.04 -40.53
CA HIS A 412 -52.68 -5.78 -41.21
C HIS A 412 -52.93 -5.99 -42.71
N ALA A 413 -52.05 -6.71 -43.40
CA ALA A 413 -52.22 -7.04 -44.81
C ALA A 413 -53.49 -7.88 -45.04
N CYS A 414 -53.76 -8.85 -44.17
CA CYS A 414 -54.96 -9.66 -44.20
C CYS A 414 -56.22 -8.81 -44.04
N ILE A 415 -56.30 -7.95 -43.02
CA ILE A 415 -57.42 -7.03 -42.78
C ILE A 415 -57.65 -6.13 -44.00
N SER A 416 -56.58 -5.65 -44.62
CA SER A 416 -56.65 -4.75 -45.80
C SER A 416 -57.19 -5.44 -47.05
N ALA A 417 -57.04 -6.76 -47.14
CA ALA A 417 -57.47 -7.56 -48.27
C ALA A 417 -58.88 -8.17 -48.10
N LEU A 418 -59.52 -7.99 -46.93
CA LEU A 418 -60.88 -8.49 -46.69
C LEU A 418 -61.91 -7.60 -47.39
N HIS A 419 -62.87 -8.23 -48.07
CA HIS A 419 -63.98 -7.53 -48.69
C HIS A 419 -64.99 -7.04 -47.61
N PRO A 420 -65.62 -5.86 -47.75
CA PRO A 420 -66.55 -5.32 -46.75
C PRO A 420 -67.72 -6.26 -46.40
N GLU A 421 -68.27 -6.97 -47.39
CA GLU A 421 -69.33 -7.96 -47.17
C GLU A 421 -68.85 -9.11 -46.28
N THR A 422 -67.59 -9.53 -46.40
CA THR A 422 -67.05 -10.61 -45.56
C THR A 422 -66.88 -10.17 -44.10
N ILE A 423 -66.54 -8.91 -43.87
CA ILE A 423 -66.50 -8.32 -42.51
C ILE A 423 -67.92 -8.27 -41.91
N LYS A 424 -68.92 -7.94 -42.73
CA LYS A 424 -70.32 -7.89 -42.33
C LYS A 424 -70.85 -9.29 -42.00
N ASP A 425 -70.54 -10.29 -42.82
CA ASP A 425 -70.92 -11.69 -42.60
C ASP A 425 -70.36 -12.24 -41.29
N VAL A 426 -69.09 -11.98 -40.98
CA VAL A 426 -68.49 -12.40 -39.69
C VAL A 426 -69.14 -11.68 -38.52
N LYS A 427 -69.47 -10.39 -38.63
CA LYS A 427 -70.21 -9.69 -37.57
C LYS A 427 -71.61 -10.29 -37.34
N ILE A 428 -72.28 -10.72 -38.41
CA ILE A 428 -73.57 -11.41 -38.36
C ILE A 428 -73.41 -12.82 -37.75
N GLN A 429 -72.33 -13.54 -38.07
CA GLN A 429 -71.97 -14.79 -37.41
C GLN A 429 -71.78 -14.61 -35.91
N THR A 430 -70.99 -13.61 -35.50
CA THR A 430 -70.76 -13.29 -34.07
C THR A 430 -72.07 -12.94 -33.38
N TYR A 431 -72.97 -12.19 -34.04
CA TYR A 431 -74.30 -11.88 -33.51
C TYR A 431 -75.11 -13.16 -33.25
N HIS A 432 -75.20 -14.06 -34.24
CA HIS A 432 -75.91 -15.33 -34.09
C HIS A 432 -75.30 -16.22 -33.00
N ALA A 433 -73.97 -16.31 -32.93
CA ALA A 433 -73.27 -17.06 -31.89
C ALA A 433 -73.54 -16.52 -30.48
N ASN A 434 -73.51 -15.19 -30.30
CA ASN A 434 -73.82 -14.55 -29.03
C ASN A 434 -75.29 -14.70 -28.65
N ARG A 435 -76.21 -14.59 -29.61
CA ARG A 435 -77.65 -14.77 -29.35
C ARG A 435 -77.95 -16.22 -28.98
N LEU A 436 -77.33 -17.21 -29.61
CA LEU A 436 -77.43 -18.61 -29.20
C LEU A 436 -77.03 -18.82 -27.74
N LYS A 437 -75.91 -18.22 -27.32
CA LYS A 437 -75.47 -18.30 -25.93
C LYS A 437 -76.46 -17.67 -24.95
N ARG A 438 -77.02 -16.49 -25.29
CA ARG A 438 -78.05 -15.84 -24.47
C ARG A 438 -79.35 -16.63 -24.42
N ILE A 439 -79.76 -17.23 -25.54
CA ILE A 439 -80.94 -18.10 -25.57
C ILE A 439 -80.70 -19.32 -24.66
N ASP A 440 -79.49 -19.88 -24.64
CA ASP A 440 -79.15 -20.97 -23.71
C ASP A 440 -79.22 -20.53 -22.25
N GLU A 441 -78.69 -19.34 -21.93
CA GLU A 441 -78.80 -18.74 -20.60
C GLU A 441 -80.26 -18.43 -20.21
N GLU A 442 -81.07 -17.89 -21.13
CA GLU A 442 -82.51 -17.59 -20.96
C GLU A 442 -83.33 -18.88 -20.77
N ILE A 443 -83.09 -19.93 -21.55
CA ILE A 443 -83.74 -21.24 -21.38
C ILE A 443 -83.37 -21.83 -20.01
N ILE A 444 -82.08 -21.81 -19.63
CA ILE A 444 -81.64 -22.30 -18.31
C ILE A 444 -82.28 -21.49 -17.18
N PHE A 445 -82.38 -20.17 -17.33
CA PHE A 445 -83.01 -19.29 -16.36
C PHE A 445 -84.50 -19.62 -16.22
N LEU A 446 -85.25 -19.66 -17.33
CA LEU A 446 -86.69 -19.98 -17.35
C LEU A 446 -86.99 -21.39 -16.83
N GLN A 447 -86.09 -22.35 -17.07
CA GLN A 447 -86.18 -23.69 -16.51
C GLN A 447 -85.91 -23.73 -15.00
N LYS A 448 -85.07 -22.83 -14.46
CA LYS A 448 -84.80 -22.69 -13.03
C LYS A 448 -85.90 -21.95 -12.28
N THR A 449 -86.55 -20.95 -12.89
CA THR A 449 -87.74 -20.27 -12.34
C THR A 449 -88.97 -21.19 -12.34
N ASN A 450 -88.96 -22.26 -13.13
CA ASN A 450 -89.97 -23.32 -13.11
C ASN A 450 -89.77 -24.29 -11.92
N ARG A 451 -89.82 -23.78 -10.68
CA ARG A 451 -90.06 -24.60 -9.48
C ARG A 451 -91.57 -24.67 -9.26
N PRO A 452 -92.19 -25.86 -9.26
CA PRO A 452 -93.65 -25.97 -9.20
C PRO A 452 -94.16 -25.61 -7.80
N THR A 453 -94.74 -24.42 -7.64
CA THR A 453 -95.71 -24.15 -6.57
C THR A 453 -97.11 -24.23 -7.16
N LYS A 454 -97.93 -25.08 -6.56
CA LYS A 454 -99.28 -25.45 -7.01
C LYS A 454 -100.15 -24.22 -7.35
N LYS A 455 -100.90 -24.36 -8.46
CA LYS A 455 -102.02 -23.55 -8.95
C LYS A 455 -101.67 -22.23 -9.64
N ASP A 456 -101.29 -22.33 -10.92
CA ASP A 456 -102.03 -21.66 -12.01
C ASP A 456 -101.69 -22.31 -13.36
N SER A 457 -102.69 -22.89 -14.03
CA SER A 457 -102.51 -23.66 -15.27
C SER A 457 -102.32 -22.80 -16.53
N GLY A 458 -102.45 -21.47 -16.40
CA GLY A 458 -102.21 -20.50 -17.48
C GLY A 458 -100.73 -20.14 -17.64
N GLU A 459 -100.08 -19.69 -16.56
CA GLU A 459 -98.70 -19.17 -16.60
C GLU A 459 -97.66 -20.25 -16.93
N VAL A 460 -97.87 -21.49 -16.48
CA VAL A 460 -96.99 -22.63 -16.81
C VAL A 460 -97.04 -22.96 -18.31
N THR A 461 -98.21 -22.78 -18.94
CA THR A 461 -98.39 -23.02 -20.37
C THR A 461 -97.70 -21.92 -21.20
N GLU A 462 -97.78 -20.66 -20.76
CA GLU A 462 -97.08 -19.54 -21.39
C GLU A 462 -95.55 -19.66 -21.27
N LEU A 463 -95.03 -20.07 -20.11
CA LEU A 463 -93.60 -20.33 -19.92
C LEU A 463 -93.10 -21.49 -20.79
N TYR A 464 -93.88 -22.57 -20.91
CA TYR A 464 -93.53 -23.69 -21.78
C TYR A 464 -93.53 -23.27 -23.25
N GLN A 465 -94.50 -22.44 -23.66
CA GLN A 465 -94.58 -21.87 -25.00
C GLN A 465 -93.39 -20.94 -25.28
N LEU A 466 -92.99 -20.12 -24.31
CA LEU A 466 -91.82 -19.26 -24.40
C LEU A 466 -90.52 -20.06 -24.56
N ILE A 467 -90.34 -21.13 -23.78
CA ILE A 467 -89.20 -22.06 -23.94
C ILE A 467 -89.22 -22.75 -25.31
N CYS A 468 -90.39 -23.14 -25.82
CA CYS A 468 -90.54 -23.69 -27.16
C CYS A 468 -90.16 -22.68 -28.26
N ASN A 469 -90.60 -21.43 -28.12
CA ASN A 469 -90.24 -20.33 -29.03
C ASN A 469 -88.73 -20.07 -28.99
N LEU A 470 -88.12 -20.01 -27.80
CA LEU A 470 -86.66 -19.87 -27.65
C LEU A 470 -85.90 -21.06 -28.25
N LYS A 471 -86.43 -22.28 -28.15
CA LYS A 471 -85.83 -23.46 -28.83
C LYS A 471 -85.91 -23.37 -30.35
N GLN A 472 -87.00 -22.81 -30.90
CA GLN A 472 -87.12 -22.56 -32.34
C GLN A 472 -86.19 -21.43 -32.80
N GLU A 473 -86.09 -20.34 -32.03
CA GLU A 473 -85.14 -19.25 -32.26
C GLU A 473 -83.69 -19.77 -32.21
N LYS A 474 -83.39 -20.64 -31.23
CA LYS A 474 -82.10 -21.35 -31.15
C LYS A 474 -81.83 -22.18 -32.39
N LYS A 475 -82.82 -22.89 -32.91
CA LYS A 475 -82.68 -23.68 -34.15
C LYS A 475 -82.37 -22.76 -35.34
N PHE A 476 -83.11 -21.66 -35.49
CA PHE A 476 -82.89 -20.67 -36.54
C PHE A 476 -81.46 -20.09 -36.51
N HIS A 477 -81.03 -19.58 -35.35
CA HIS A 477 -79.69 -19.02 -35.23
C HIS A 477 -78.58 -20.05 -35.41
N ARG A 478 -78.82 -21.32 -35.03
CA ARG A 478 -77.87 -22.41 -35.24
C ARG A 478 -77.71 -22.76 -36.72
N GLU A 479 -78.82 -22.81 -37.45
CA GLU A 479 -78.82 -23.06 -38.91
C GLU A 479 -78.21 -21.88 -39.69
N ALA A 480 -78.54 -20.65 -39.30
CA ALA A 480 -77.94 -19.43 -39.86
C ALA A 480 -76.42 -19.38 -39.62
N LEU A 481 -75.99 -19.71 -38.40
CA LEU A 481 -74.58 -19.78 -38.05
C LEU A 481 -73.85 -20.88 -38.84
N GLN A 482 -74.42 -22.09 -38.99
CA GLN A 482 -73.82 -23.17 -39.78
C GLN A 482 -73.64 -22.78 -41.25
N LYS A 483 -74.62 -22.11 -41.86
CA LYS A 483 -74.52 -21.65 -43.25
C LYS A 483 -73.40 -20.63 -43.43
N LEU A 484 -73.31 -19.66 -42.53
CA LEU A 484 -72.29 -18.62 -42.58
C LEU A 484 -70.88 -19.19 -42.27
N GLN A 485 -70.75 -20.14 -41.34
CA GLN A 485 -69.49 -20.83 -41.03
C GLN A 485 -68.92 -21.63 -42.22
N LEU A 486 -69.78 -22.20 -43.08
CA LEU A 486 -69.36 -22.90 -44.29
C LEU A 486 -68.78 -21.95 -45.37
N GLN A 487 -69.15 -20.66 -45.32
CA GLN A 487 -68.72 -19.65 -46.29
C GLN A 487 -67.44 -18.92 -45.86
N TRP A 488 -67.19 -18.81 -44.56
CA TRP A 488 -65.99 -18.16 -44.04
C TRP A 488 -64.77 -19.09 -44.11
N LYS A 489 -63.76 -18.68 -44.89
CA LYS A 489 -62.42 -19.30 -44.89
C LYS A 489 -61.37 -18.21 -44.73
N TYR A 490 -60.50 -18.38 -43.73
CA TYR A 490 -59.36 -17.49 -43.53
C TYR A 490 -58.48 -17.44 -44.79
N PRO A 491 -57.95 -16.26 -45.16
CA PRO A 491 -56.92 -16.18 -46.17
C PRO A 491 -55.74 -17.07 -45.80
N GLY A 492 -55.32 -17.96 -46.70
CA GLY A 492 -54.23 -18.92 -46.48
C GLY A 492 -52.85 -18.28 -46.21
N LYS A 493 -52.74 -16.95 -46.26
CA LYS A 493 -51.50 -16.17 -46.06
C LYS A 493 -51.08 -15.99 -44.60
N LEU A 494 -51.89 -16.39 -43.62
CA LEU A 494 -51.56 -16.18 -42.20
C LEU A 494 -50.70 -17.31 -41.59
N SER A 495 -50.62 -18.49 -42.19
CA SER A 495 -49.77 -19.58 -41.66
C SER A 495 -48.42 -19.67 -42.36
N LEU A 496 -47.34 -19.71 -41.60
CA LEU A 496 -46.02 -20.06 -42.09
C LEU A 496 -45.85 -21.59 -42.08
N ALA A 497 -45.55 -22.19 -43.24
CA ALA A 497 -45.11 -23.58 -43.32
C ALA A 497 -43.60 -23.64 -43.03
N GLY A 498 -43.23 -24.14 -41.86
CA GLY A 498 -41.83 -24.22 -41.45
C GLY A 498 -41.58 -25.34 -40.45
N LYS A 499 -40.33 -25.81 -40.37
CA LYS A 499 -39.90 -26.84 -39.41
C LYS A 499 -40.27 -26.41 -37.99
N ARG A 500 -40.96 -27.29 -37.24
CA ARG A 500 -41.44 -27.05 -35.86
C ARG A 500 -40.35 -26.73 -34.82
N HIS A 501 -39.07 -26.68 -35.22
CA HIS A 501 -37.93 -26.47 -34.31
C HIS A 501 -37.31 -25.06 -34.41
N ASN A 502 -37.83 -24.18 -35.27
CA ASN A 502 -37.36 -22.79 -35.34
C ASN A 502 -38.12 -21.92 -34.31
N PRO A 503 -37.45 -21.30 -33.32
CA PRO A 503 -38.09 -20.48 -32.30
C PRO A 503 -38.95 -19.33 -32.87
N TYR A 504 -38.50 -18.69 -33.95
CA TYR A 504 -39.27 -17.65 -34.63
C TYR A 504 -40.62 -18.18 -35.15
N VAL A 505 -40.66 -19.39 -35.72
CA VAL A 505 -41.90 -19.99 -36.26
C VAL A 505 -42.88 -20.30 -35.14
N VAL A 506 -42.37 -20.77 -33.99
CA VAL A 506 -43.19 -21.02 -32.80
C VAL A 506 -43.84 -19.74 -32.30
N TYR A 507 -43.07 -18.67 -32.11
CA TYR A 507 -43.60 -17.39 -31.67
C TYR A 507 -44.56 -16.76 -32.68
N TYR A 508 -44.23 -16.81 -33.98
CA TYR A 508 -45.09 -16.27 -35.04
C TYR A 508 -46.47 -16.94 -35.05
N ASN A 509 -46.50 -18.28 -34.98
CA ASN A 509 -47.75 -19.01 -34.94
C ASN A 509 -48.57 -18.72 -33.67
N ALA A 510 -47.91 -18.47 -32.53
CA ALA A 510 -48.60 -18.05 -31.32
C ALA A 510 -49.32 -16.69 -31.51
N PHE A 511 -48.68 -15.72 -32.15
CA PHE A 511 -49.30 -14.42 -32.49
C PHE A 511 -50.43 -14.56 -33.50
N ILE A 512 -50.25 -15.38 -34.55
CA ILE A 512 -51.31 -15.61 -35.55
C ILE A 512 -52.52 -16.31 -34.95
N ASN A 513 -52.32 -17.29 -34.07
CA ASN A 513 -53.42 -17.96 -33.39
C ASN A 513 -54.17 -16.99 -32.47
N GLU A 514 -53.46 -16.12 -31.76
CA GLU A 514 -54.08 -15.05 -30.96
C GLU A 514 -54.93 -14.12 -31.85
N ALA A 515 -54.38 -13.67 -32.99
CA ALA A 515 -55.12 -12.83 -33.93
C ALA A 515 -56.37 -13.53 -34.50
N ARG A 516 -56.28 -14.84 -34.82
CA ARG A 516 -57.39 -15.64 -35.33
C ARG A 516 -58.56 -15.72 -34.36
N ILE A 517 -58.30 -15.94 -33.08
CA ILE A 517 -59.36 -15.94 -32.05
C ILE A 517 -60.16 -14.63 -32.09
N HIS A 518 -59.47 -13.51 -32.28
CA HIS A 518 -60.11 -12.20 -32.36
C HIS A 518 -60.77 -11.91 -33.70
N PHE A 519 -60.22 -12.38 -34.82
CA PHE A 519 -60.89 -12.33 -36.11
C PHE A 519 -62.20 -13.14 -36.11
N ASP A 520 -62.23 -14.33 -35.51
CA ASP A 520 -63.43 -15.16 -35.37
C ASP A 520 -64.50 -14.49 -34.50
N SER A 521 -64.09 -13.61 -33.58
CA SER A 521 -64.99 -12.77 -32.78
C SER A 521 -65.45 -11.48 -33.49
N GLY A 522 -64.98 -11.20 -34.71
CA GLY A 522 -65.39 -10.05 -35.52
C GLY A 522 -64.55 -8.78 -35.35
N VAL A 523 -63.36 -8.87 -34.74
CA VAL A 523 -62.45 -7.73 -34.55
C VAL A 523 -61.55 -7.55 -35.77
N PHE A 524 -61.81 -6.52 -36.60
CA PHE A 524 -61.03 -6.23 -37.81
C PHE A 524 -60.38 -4.84 -37.83
N ASN A 525 -60.34 -4.15 -36.69
CA ASN A 525 -59.65 -2.87 -36.58
C ASN A 525 -58.13 -3.09 -36.42
N ARG A 526 -57.33 -2.47 -37.30
CA ARG A 526 -55.86 -2.59 -37.26
C ARG A 526 -55.25 -2.16 -35.92
N GLN A 527 -55.71 -1.05 -35.34
CA GLN A 527 -55.20 -0.56 -34.06
C GLN A 527 -55.55 -1.51 -32.91
N GLU A 528 -56.73 -2.10 -32.96
CA GLU A 528 -57.21 -3.03 -31.93
C GLU A 528 -56.45 -4.37 -31.98
N ILE A 529 -56.25 -4.94 -33.18
CA ILE A 529 -55.43 -6.14 -33.37
C ILE A 529 -53.97 -5.87 -32.98
N ARG A 530 -53.41 -4.70 -33.31
CA ARG A 530 -52.07 -4.32 -32.84
C ARG A 530 -52.00 -4.29 -31.32
N LYS A 531 -52.97 -3.69 -30.62
CA LYS A 531 -53.01 -3.67 -29.14
C LYS A 531 -53.08 -5.08 -28.54
N ILE A 532 -53.86 -5.97 -29.14
CA ILE A 532 -53.98 -7.37 -28.72
C ILE A 532 -52.62 -8.09 -28.86
N LEU A 533 -52.00 -7.99 -30.03
CA LEU A 533 -50.71 -8.63 -30.29
C LEU A 533 -49.59 -8.02 -29.44
N GLU A 534 -49.63 -6.71 -29.18
CA GLU A 534 -48.69 -6.04 -28.29
C GLU A 534 -48.84 -6.52 -26.84
N LYS A 535 -50.08 -6.70 -26.35
CA LYS A 535 -50.34 -7.31 -25.04
C LYS A 535 -49.77 -8.72 -24.97
N LYS A 536 -50.01 -9.54 -26.00
CA LYS A 536 -49.45 -10.90 -26.10
C LYS A 536 -47.93 -10.88 -26.12
N TYR A 537 -47.32 -9.95 -26.86
CA TYR A 537 -45.88 -9.77 -26.95
C TYR A 537 -45.29 -9.44 -25.58
N LYS A 538 -45.86 -8.47 -24.88
CA LYS A 538 -45.45 -8.11 -23.51
C LYS A 538 -45.52 -9.32 -22.57
N THR A 539 -46.62 -10.09 -22.60
CA THR A 539 -46.75 -11.31 -21.79
C THR A 539 -45.68 -12.34 -22.12
N MET A 540 -45.47 -12.66 -23.40
CA MET A 540 -44.47 -13.64 -23.83
C MET A 540 -43.05 -13.17 -23.53
N ARG A 541 -42.77 -11.87 -23.66
CA ARG A 541 -41.48 -11.27 -23.29
C ARG A 541 -41.21 -11.44 -21.80
N SER A 542 -42.19 -11.14 -20.94
CA SER A 542 -42.05 -11.33 -19.50
C SER A 542 -41.86 -12.80 -19.11
N GLN A 543 -42.56 -13.73 -19.77
CA GLN A 543 -42.38 -15.17 -19.57
C GLN A 543 -40.97 -15.63 -19.98
N LEU A 544 -40.53 -15.25 -21.18
CA LEU A 544 -39.20 -15.58 -21.69
C LEU A 544 -38.09 -14.99 -20.80
N GLN A 545 -38.25 -13.74 -20.35
CA GLN A 545 -37.35 -13.11 -19.37
C GLN A 545 -37.31 -13.89 -18.05
N ALA A 546 -38.46 -14.34 -17.52
CA ALA A 546 -38.49 -15.13 -16.30
C ALA A 546 -37.81 -16.51 -16.46
N GLU A 547 -38.01 -17.17 -17.60
CA GLU A 547 -37.36 -18.44 -17.93
C GLU A 547 -35.83 -18.30 -18.05
N HIS A 548 -35.35 -17.29 -18.78
CA HIS A 548 -33.92 -17.02 -18.89
C HIS A 548 -33.31 -16.61 -17.56
N ARG A 549 -33.96 -15.73 -16.78
CA ARG A 549 -33.51 -15.37 -15.43
C ARG A 549 -33.35 -16.59 -14.53
N LYS A 550 -34.29 -17.54 -14.58
CA LYS A 550 -34.20 -18.79 -13.80
C LYS A 550 -32.99 -19.65 -14.23
N LYS A 551 -32.71 -19.75 -15.54
CA LYS A 551 -31.54 -20.49 -16.06
C LYS A 551 -30.22 -19.81 -15.71
N ILE A 552 -30.16 -18.49 -15.85
CA ILE A 552 -29.00 -17.66 -15.50
C ILE A 552 -28.73 -17.77 -14.01
N GLU A 553 -29.75 -17.64 -13.16
CA GLU A 553 -29.59 -17.77 -11.71
C GLU A 553 -29.10 -19.19 -11.33
N ALA A 554 -29.67 -20.24 -11.93
CA ALA A 554 -29.18 -21.60 -11.71
C ALA A 554 -27.73 -21.82 -12.21
N ALA A 555 -27.30 -21.14 -13.27
CA ALA A 555 -25.91 -21.15 -13.74
C ALA A 555 -24.99 -20.35 -12.81
N ARG A 556 -25.45 -19.20 -12.30
CA ARG A 556 -24.75 -18.36 -11.32
C ARG A 556 -24.52 -19.13 -10.01
N GLN A 557 -25.55 -19.77 -9.47
CA GLN A 557 -25.43 -20.60 -8.26
C GLN A 557 -24.45 -21.77 -8.45
N ARG A 558 -24.46 -22.41 -9.63
CA ARG A 558 -23.45 -23.43 -9.96
C ARG A 558 -22.03 -22.86 -10.02
N CYS A 559 -21.86 -21.66 -10.57
CA CYS A 559 -20.57 -20.97 -10.55
C CYS A 559 -20.10 -20.72 -9.11
N LEU A 560 -20.97 -20.16 -8.26
CA LEU A 560 -20.66 -19.90 -6.84
C LEU A 560 -20.25 -21.19 -6.11
N ILE A 561 -20.94 -22.31 -6.35
CA ILE A 561 -20.58 -23.62 -5.78
C ILE A 561 -19.18 -24.06 -6.23
N GLU A 562 -18.89 -24.02 -7.53
CA GLU A 562 -17.56 -24.38 -8.04
C GLU A 562 -16.47 -23.41 -7.57
N MET A 563 -16.80 -22.14 -7.36
CA MET A 563 -15.90 -21.15 -6.78
C MET A 563 -15.57 -21.43 -5.32
N ARG A 564 -16.57 -21.76 -4.50
CA ARG A 564 -16.35 -22.15 -3.09
C ARG A 564 -15.45 -23.37 -2.97
N LYS A 565 -15.56 -24.33 -3.90
CA LYS A 565 -14.65 -25.49 -3.96
C LYS A 565 -13.19 -25.10 -4.21
N MET A 566 -12.92 -23.93 -4.80
CA MET A 566 -11.56 -23.42 -4.95
C MET A 566 -11.03 -22.70 -3.71
N ILE A 567 -11.91 -22.01 -2.97
CA ILE A 567 -11.52 -21.17 -1.83
C ILE A 567 -10.89 -22.01 -0.72
N ALA A 568 -11.48 -23.15 -0.35
CA ALA A 568 -10.94 -23.98 0.74
C ALA A 568 -9.51 -24.49 0.48
N PRO A 569 -9.19 -25.08 -0.70
CA PRO A 569 -7.81 -25.43 -1.04
C PRO A 569 -6.83 -24.26 -1.04
N LEU A 570 -7.26 -23.08 -1.53
CA LEU A 570 -6.45 -21.85 -1.49
C LEU A 570 -6.09 -21.49 -0.04
N THR A 571 -7.09 -21.46 0.84
CA THR A 571 -6.91 -21.12 2.26
C THR A 571 -5.97 -22.09 2.96
N VAL A 572 -6.14 -23.40 2.74
CA VAL A 572 -5.23 -24.42 3.31
C VAL A 572 -3.79 -24.22 2.83
N GLN A 573 -3.60 -23.87 1.56
CA GLN A 573 -2.26 -23.65 1.03
C GLN A 573 -1.65 -22.34 1.55
N MET A 574 -2.44 -21.27 1.72
CA MET A 574 -1.99 -20.03 2.36
C MET A 574 -1.54 -20.29 3.80
N ASP A 575 -2.30 -21.08 4.57
CA ASP A 575 -1.95 -21.43 5.95
C ASP A 575 -0.63 -22.21 6.03
N LYS A 576 -0.38 -23.13 5.09
CA LYS A 576 0.91 -23.84 5.00
C LYS A 576 2.07 -22.88 4.72
N LEU A 577 1.91 -21.96 3.76
CA LEU A 577 2.94 -20.97 3.45
C LEU A 577 3.19 -20.03 4.64
N ALA A 578 2.14 -19.64 5.36
CA ALA A 578 2.24 -18.79 6.54
C ALA A 578 2.98 -19.50 7.69
N GLN A 579 2.72 -20.79 7.90
CA GLN A 579 3.46 -21.62 8.86
C GLN A 579 4.95 -21.72 8.52
N ILE A 580 5.29 -21.92 7.24
CA ILE A 580 6.68 -21.95 6.77
C ILE A 580 7.35 -20.60 7.07
N ALA A 581 6.72 -19.49 6.69
CA ALA A 581 7.26 -18.15 6.92
C ALA A 581 7.51 -17.88 8.41
N SER A 582 6.54 -18.24 9.27
CA SER A 582 6.63 -18.05 10.72
C SER A 582 7.70 -18.94 11.36
N ALA A 583 7.78 -20.21 10.97
CA ALA A 583 8.78 -21.15 11.50
C ALA A 583 10.21 -20.71 11.13
N GLU A 584 10.43 -20.30 9.88
CA GLU A 584 11.74 -19.79 9.43
C GLU A 584 12.11 -18.50 10.17
N GLN A 585 11.15 -17.59 10.37
CA GLN A 585 11.38 -16.36 11.11
C GLN A 585 11.75 -16.63 12.59
N PHE A 586 11.11 -17.62 13.21
CA PHE A 586 11.43 -18.05 14.57
C PHE A 586 12.83 -18.64 14.66
N LEU A 587 13.21 -19.54 13.74
CA LEU A 587 14.56 -20.12 13.67
C LEU A 587 15.63 -19.05 13.51
N LEU A 588 15.40 -18.12 12.58
CA LEU A 588 16.28 -17.00 12.31
C LEU A 588 16.47 -16.13 13.57
N THR A 589 15.38 -15.80 14.26
CA THR A 589 15.44 -15.00 15.51
C THR A 589 16.16 -15.74 16.63
N LYS A 590 15.96 -17.06 16.75
CA LYS A 590 16.65 -17.90 17.74
C LYS A 590 18.16 -17.92 17.50
N GLN A 591 18.60 -18.12 16.26
CA GLN A 591 20.03 -18.11 15.89
C GLN A 591 20.68 -16.77 16.23
N ARG A 592 19.99 -15.65 16.02
CA ARG A 592 20.51 -14.32 16.38
C ARG A 592 20.59 -14.12 17.89
N ALA A 593 19.61 -14.58 18.65
CA ALA A 593 19.64 -14.50 20.11
C ALA A 593 20.80 -15.33 20.70
N GLU A 594 21.08 -16.50 20.13
CA GLU A 594 22.21 -17.36 20.53
C GLU A 594 23.58 -16.73 20.21
N ALA A 595 23.67 -15.92 19.15
CA ALA A 595 24.92 -15.21 18.80
C ALA A 595 25.26 -14.06 19.76
N GLY A 596 24.29 -13.53 20.49
CA GLY A 596 24.45 -12.41 21.42
C GLY A 596 24.72 -11.09 20.69
N ILE A 597 26.00 -10.78 20.45
CA ILE A 597 26.46 -9.57 19.76
C ILE A 597 26.77 -9.91 18.30
N SER A 598 26.34 -9.05 17.38
CA SER A 598 26.61 -9.21 15.96
C SER A 598 28.07 -9.03 15.59
N GLU A 599 28.46 -9.57 14.44
CA GLU A 599 29.81 -9.40 13.90
C GLU A 599 30.14 -7.93 13.64
N PHE A 600 29.19 -7.16 13.11
CA PHE A 600 29.29 -5.71 12.95
C PHE A 600 29.60 -5.01 14.28
N GLU A 601 28.78 -5.26 15.30
CA GLU A 601 28.93 -4.64 16.62
C GLU A 601 30.28 -5.01 17.25
N ARG A 602 30.71 -6.27 17.13
CA ARG A 602 32.01 -6.72 17.61
C ARG A 602 33.17 -6.01 16.92
N ASN A 603 33.14 -5.95 15.58
CA ASN A 603 34.19 -5.33 14.80
C ASN A 603 34.25 -3.81 15.01
N TYR A 604 33.08 -3.18 15.20
CA TYR A 604 32.98 -1.76 15.53
C TYR A 604 33.56 -1.45 16.92
N LEU A 605 33.18 -2.21 17.95
CA LEU A 605 33.73 -2.04 19.30
C LEU A 605 35.25 -2.25 19.32
N LEU A 606 35.73 -3.28 18.64
CA LEU A 606 37.17 -3.56 18.51
C LEU A 606 37.91 -2.43 17.80
N ALA A 607 37.32 -1.85 16.74
CA ALA A 607 37.92 -0.72 16.04
C ALA A 607 38.01 0.52 16.94
N MET A 608 36.97 0.78 17.73
CA MET A 608 36.95 1.92 18.64
C MET A 608 37.98 1.74 19.75
N GLU A 609 38.13 0.54 20.30
CA GLU A 609 39.18 0.24 21.29
C GLU A 609 40.59 0.40 20.69
N ASN A 610 40.86 -0.19 19.53
CA ASN A 610 42.19 -0.14 18.89
C ASN A 610 42.58 1.26 18.42
N LEU A 611 41.61 2.12 18.09
CA LEU A 611 41.85 3.48 17.61
C LEU A 611 41.79 4.53 18.74
N GLN A 612 41.67 4.14 20.02
CA GLN A 612 41.52 5.07 21.14
C GLN A 612 42.62 6.13 21.26
N ASP A 613 43.85 5.78 20.87
CA ASP A 613 45.00 6.70 20.90
C ASP A 613 45.02 7.66 19.69
N ASN A 614 44.09 7.51 18.74
CA ASN A 614 43.93 8.36 17.56
C ASN A 614 42.48 8.86 17.43
N PRO A 615 42.05 9.85 18.25
CA PRO A 615 40.66 10.32 18.28
C PRO A 615 40.13 10.81 16.93
N TRP A 616 41.01 11.35 16.08
CA TRP A 616 40.65 11.76 14.72
C TRP A 616 40.23 10.56 13.85
N LEU A 617 40.93 9.42 13.91
CA LEU A 617 40.59 8.20 13.17
C LEU A 617 39.29 7.57 13.68
N GLN A 618 39.05 7.58 15.00
CA GLN A 618 37.75 7.15 15.56
C GLN A 618 36.61 8.03 15.05
N LYS A 619 36.78 9.36 15.14
CA LYS A 619 35.80 10.33 14.62
C LYS A 619 35.53 10.11 13.15
N ARG A 620 36.58 9.86 12.38
CA ARG A 620 36.47 9.58 10.95
C ARG A 620 35.75 8.26 10.64
N LEU A 621 36.06 7.18 11.35
CA LEU A 621 35.34 5.90 11.22
C LEU A 621 33.84 6.06 11.57
N GLN A 622 33.56 6.82 12.63
CA GLN A 622 32.21 7.10 13.05
C GLN A 622 31.44 7.93 12.01
N LEU A 623 32.06 8.99 11.46
CA LEU A 623 31.46 9.80 10.40
C LEU A 623 31.15 8.99 9.16
N TRP A 624 32.06 8.08 8.78
CA TRP A 624 31.82 7.14 7.69
C TRP A 624 30.59 6.26 7.95
N ILE A 625 30.52 5.61 9.12
CA ILE A 625 29.36 4.80 9.51
C ILE A 625 28.08 5.63 9.42
N ASN A 626 28.08 6.87 9.88
CA ASN A 626 26.92 7.77 9.81
C ASN A 626 26.43 8.01 8.37
N GLN A 627 27.28 7.86 7.36
CA GLN A 627 26.95 8.08 5.95
C GLN A 627 26.45 6.83 5.21
N LEU A 628 26.51 5.65 5.83
CA LEU A 628 26.09 4.35 5.28
C LEU A 628 24.56 4.16 5.36
N HIS A 629 23.81 5.12 4.83
CA HIS A 629 22.35 5.15 4.87
C HIS A 629 21.67 4.02 4.07
N ALA A 630 22.39 3.37 3.14
CA ALA A 630 21.92 2.17 2.45
C ALA A 630 21.67 0.98 3.41
N PHE A 631 22.24 1.02 4.62
CA PHE A 631 22.14 -0.04 5.62
C PHE A 631 21.19 0.32 6.76
N LYS A 632 20.17 -0.51 6.99
CA LYS A 632 19.16 -0.31 8.04
C LYS A 632 19.75 -0.52 9.43
N MET A 633 20.77 -1.39 9.55
CA MET A 633 21.44 -1.71 10.81
C MET A 633 22.36 -0.61 11.35
N VAL A 634 22.59 0.47 10.60
CA VAL A 634 23.43 1.60 11.01
C VAL A 634 22.70 2.59 11.93
N SER A 635 21.36 2.63 11.87
CA SER A 635 20.55 3.55 12.70
C SER A 635 20.71 3.46 14.23
N PRO A 636 21.14 2.36 14.88
CA PRO A 636 21.52 2.37 16.29
C PRO A 636 22.95 2.86 16.55
N CYS A 637 23.81 2.94 15.53
CA CYS A 637 25.25 3.23 15.68
C CYS A 637 25.66 4.63 15.25
N VAL A 638 24.73 5.49 14.85
CA VAL A 638 25.06 6.86 14.49
C VAL A 638 25.53 7.59 15.75
N TYR A 639 26.64 8.31 15.69
CA TYR A 639 27.10 9.15 16.79
C TYR A 639 27.75 10.39 16.21
N PHE A 640 27.38 11.53 16.74
CA PHE A 640 27.99 12.80 16.38
C PHE A 640 28.90 13.18 17.53
N TYR A 641 30.16 13.45 17.20
CA TYR A 641 31.01 14.13 18.17
C TYR A 641 30.45 15.54 18.36
N PRO A 642 30.39 16.04 19.61
CA PRO A 642 29.95 17.40 19.84
C PRO A 642 30.81 18.36 19.01
N GLU A 643 30.17 19.28 18.29
CA GLU A 643 30.88 20.44 17.76
C GLU A 643 31.40 21.25 18.95
N GLU A 644 32.61 21.80 18.88
CA GLU A 644 33.16 22.66 19.95
C GLU A 644 32.36 23.98 20.02
N THR A 645 31.16 23.90 20.60
CA THR A 645 30.26 25.02 20.89
C THR A 645 30.17 25.18 22.40
N PRO A 646 30.08 26.42 22.93
CA PRO A 646 30.21 26.68 24.36
C PRO A 646 29.00 26.27 25.23
N GLU A 647 27.97 25.61 24.68
CA GLU A 647 26.70 25.30 25.38
C GLU A 647 26.37 23.79 25.42
N ILE A 648 27.37 22.93 25.56
CA ILE A 648 27.18 21.47 25.66
C ILE A 648 27.23 21.02 27.12
N ASN A 649 26.18 20.33 27.57
CA ASN A 649 26.08 19.78 28.93
C ASN A 649 25.99 18.25 28.92
N ALA A 650 26.45 17.64 30.02
CA ALA A 650 26.38 16.19 30.22
C ALA A 650 24.97 15.73 30.58
N VAL A 651 24.59 14.55 30.10
CA VAL A 651 23.30 13.91 30.38
C VAL A 651 23.31 13.19 31.71
N SER A 652 22.25 13.33 32.51
CA SER A 652 22.10 12.62 33.78
C SER A 652 21.68 11.17 33.54
N ILE A 653 22.34 10.20 34.18
CA ILE A 653 21.99 8.77 34.06
C ILE A 653 21.38 8.26 35.36
N LEU A 654 20.21 7.63 35.27
CA LEU A 654 19.49 7.03 36.39
C LEU A 654 19.25 5.54 36.13
N ASP A 655 19.65 4.67 37.05
CA ASP A 655 19.41 3.21 36.99
C ASP A 655 18.40 2.80 38.09
N GLU A 656 17.22 3.42 38.04
CA GLU A 656 16.12 3.18 38.96
C GLU A 656 14.76 3.37 38.26
N ASP A 657 13.76 2.62 38.70
CA ASP A 657 12.39 2.76 38.22
C ASP A 657 11.67 3.91 38.95
N SER A 658 10.94 4.74 38.20
CA SER A 658 10.00 5.71 38.78
C SER A 658 8.84 5.01 39.50
N ASP A 659 8.09 5.73 40.33
CA ASP A 659 6.86 5.21 40.95
C ASP A 659 5.61 5.56 40.12
N GLU A 660 4.80 4.57 39.78
CA GLU A 660 3.58 4.75 38.98
C GLU A 660 2.53 5.59 39.72
N GLU A 661 2.27 5.27 40.99
CA GLU A 661 1.23 5.96 41.77
C GLU A 661 1.56 7.43 42.01
N GLY A 662 2.80 7.72 42.40
CA GLY A 662 3.32 9.08 42.59
C GLY A 662 3.30 9.87 41.29
N THR A 663 3.76 9.27 40.18
CA THR A 663 3.76 9.95 38.86
C THR A 663 2.36 10.38 38.44
N LEU A 664 1.35 9.52 38.65
CA LEU A 664 -0.02 9.82 38.29
C LEU A 664 -0.63 10.89 39.21
N SER A 665 -0.38 10.79 40.52
CA SER A 665 -0.84 11.78 41.49
C SER A 665 -0.26 13.16 41.21
N ASP A 666 1.05 13.25 40.94
CA ASP A 666 1.75 14.52 40.67
C ASP A 666 1.20 15.22 39.41
N LEU A 667 0.92 14.46 38.34
CA LEU A 667 0.31 15.01 37.13
C LEU A 667 -1.14 15.44 37.36
N THR A 668 -1.91 14.65 38.10
CA THR A 668 -3.30 14.98 38.44
C THR A 668 -3.35 16.28 39.25
N GLU A 669 -2.45 16.43 40.23
CA GLU A 669 -2.30 17.67 41.01
C GLU A 669 -1.85 18.84 40.12
N SER A 670 -0.96 18.60 39.16
CA SER A 670 -0.52 19.65 38.21
C SER A 670 -1.67 20.18 37.34
N ILE A 671 -2.60 19.32 36.91
CA ILE A 671 -3.80 19.74 36.14
C ILE A 671 -4.72 20.64 36.99
N LEU A 672 -4.72 20.40 38.31
CA LEU A 672 -5.62 21.00 39.27
C LEU A 672 -4.95 22.06 40.15
N SER A 673 -3.79 22.58 39.77
CA SER A 673 -3.04 23.59 40.53
C SER A 673 -2.55 24.75 39.67
N GLU A 674 -2.28 25.89 40.33
CA GLU A 674 -1.70 27.08 39.69
C GLU A 674 -0.17 27.02 39.54
N GLN A 675 0.46 25.87 39.84
CA GLN A 675 1.92 25.75 39.91
C GLN A 675 2.64 26.23 38.65
N PHE A 676 2.02 26.07 37.47
CA PHE A 676 2.58 26.44 36.17
C PHE A 676 1.83 27.60 35.51
N GLY A 677 1.13 28.41 36.31
CA GLY A 677 0.25 29.48 35.85
C GLY A 677 -1.15 28.99 35.46
N SER A 678 -2.05 29.92 35.14
CA SER A 678 -3.45 29.63 34.78
C SER A 678 -3.65 29.65 33.26
N PRO A 679 -4.44 28.71 32.69
CA PRO A 679 -4.82 28.71 31.27
C PRO A 679 -5.77 29.86 30.87
N CYS A 680 -6.35 30.57 31.84
CA CYS A 680 -7.32 31.65 31.64
C CYS A 680 -6.96 32.92 32.45
N GLU A 681 -7.15 34.10 31.86
CA GLU A 681 -7.26 35.37 32.60
C GLU A 681 -8.63 35.37 33.32
N ILE A 682 -8.69 34.79 34.53
CA ILE A 682 -9.92 34.70 35.29
C ILE A 682 -10.06 35.96 36.16
N ASN A 683 -11.07 36.78 35.87
CA ASN A 683 -11.54 37.81 36.79
C ASN A 683 -12.30 37.16 37.93
N PHE A 684 -11.80 37.30 39.16
CA PHE A 684 -12.39 36.76 40.38
C PHE A 684 -13.73 37.43 40.70
N PRO A 685 -14.85 36.69 40.76
CA PRO A 685 -16.04 37.17 41.47
C PRO A 685 -15.73 37.12 42.98
N GLU A 686 -15.84 38.25 43.67
CA GLU A 686 -15.65 38.33 45.11
C GLU A 686 -16.75 37.57 45.87
N VAL A 687 -16.28 36.70 46.77
CA VAL A 687 -16.93 36.16 47.98
C VAL A 687 -18.20 35.30 47.82
N ALA A 688 -18.05 34.00 48.08
CA ALA A 688 -19.11 33.16 48.64
C ALA A 688 -18.57 32.34 49.84
N SER A 689 -19.42 32.12 50.84
CA SER A 689 -19.13 31.39 52.08
C SER A 689 -18.68 29.95 51.84
N GLN A 690 -17.82 29.44 52.72
CA GLN A 690 -17.23 28.10 52.66
C GLN A 690 -18.29 26.99 52.76
N PRO A 691 -18.34 26.00 51.86
CA PRO A 691 -19.25 24.85 51.95
C PRO A 691 -19.09 24.04 53.25
N ASP A 692 -20.19 23.56 53.84
CA ASP A 692 -20.20 22.87 55.15
C ASP A 692 -19.40 21.55 55.19
N TRP A 693 -19.26 20.85 54.07
CA TRP A 693 -18.55 19.57 53.97
C TRP A 693 -17.01 19.70 54.01
N LEU A 694 -16.47 20.93 53.90
CA LEU A 694 -15.04 21.23 54.00
C LEU A 694 -14.47 21.10 55.42
N SER A 695 -15.33 20.91 56.42
CA SER A 695 -14.93 20.77 57.83
C SER A 695 -14.16 19.47 58.13
N SER A 696 -14.24 18.47 57.23
CA SER A 696 -13.85 17.08 57.48
C SER A 696 -12.78 16.52 56.53
N HIS A 697 -12.30 17.27 55.53
CA HIS A 697 -11.32 16.79 54.54
C HIS A 697 -10.11 17.74 54.38
N SER A 698 -8.91 17.14 54.23
CA SER A 698 -7.60 17.82 54.26
C SER A 698 -7.06 18.49 52.97
N PRO A 699 -7.83 18.87 51.93
CA PRO A 699 -7.33 19.86 50.97
C PRO A 699 -7.51 21.27 51.52
N GLY A 700 -6.48 22.12 51.43
CA GLY A 700 -6.60 23.52 51.84
C GLY A 700 -7.70 24.23 51.05
N SER A 701 -8.47 25.10 51.71
CA SER A 701 -9.53 25.96 51.11
C SER A 701 -9.08 26.69 49.83
N ALA A 702 -7.78 26.94 49.66
CA ALA A 702 -7.22 27.54 48.45
C ALA A 702 -7.25 26.63 47.21
N THR A 703 -6.90 25.34 47.33
CA THR A 703 -6.88 24.40 46.18
C THR A 703 -8.28 24.17 45.62
N MET A 704 -9.27 23.99 46.49
CA MET A 704 -10.64 23.80 46.04
C MET A 704 -11.24 25.05 45.38
N LYS A 705 -10.87 26.25 45.85
CA LYS A 705 -11.24 27.51 45.19
C LYS A 705 -10.66 27.59 43.78
N TYR A 706 -9.40 27.19 43.62
CA TYR A 706 -8.80 27.15 42.29
C TYR A 706 -9.51 26.15 41.38
N ILE A 707 -9.82 24.94 41.87
CA ILE A 707 -10.54 23.93 41.08
C ILE A 707 -11.90 24.45 40.63
N ALA A 708 -12.66 25.10 41.52
CA ALA A 708 -13.94 25.71 41.17
C ALA A 708 -13.77 26.77 40.06
N ASN A 709 -12.77 27.66 40.22
CA ASN A 709 -12.47 28.69 39.22
C ASN A 709 -12.04 28.09 37.87
N LEU A 710 -11.15 27.10 37.88
CA LEU A 710 -10.71 26.38 36.69
C LEU A 710 -11.91 25.77 35.95
N CYS A 711 -12.82 25.16 36.71
CA CYS A 711 -14.03 24.55 36.15
C CYS A 711 -15.10 25.57 35.74
N GLY A 712 -14.92 26.87 36.04
CA GLY A 712 -15.87 27.93 35.70
C GLY A 712 -17.16 27.88 36.52
N ILE A 713 -17.11 27.34 37.74
CA ILE A 713 -18.25 27.20 38.65
C ILE A 713 -18.05 28.00 39.93
N ALA A 714 -19.13 28.34 40.63
CA ALA A 714 -19.02 29.04 41.89
C ALA A 714 -18.51 28.10 43.00
N PHE A 715 -17.74 28.62 43.96
CA PHE A 715 -17.13 27.78 45.01
C PHE A 715 -18.15 27.03 45.88
N ASN A 716 -19.36 27.57 46.03
CA ASN A 716 -20.47 26.94 46.74
C ASN A 716 -21.20 25.85 45.93
N GLU A 717 -20.96 25.76 44.61
CA GLU A 717 -21.51 24.73 43.72
C GLU A 717 -20.61 23.48 43.67
N LEU A 718 -19.38 23.56 44.18
CA LEU A 718 -18.47 22.44 44.28
C LEU A 718 -18.82 21.57 45.50
N ASP A 719 -19.69 20.58 45.30
CA ASP A 719 -19.96 19.54 46.30
C ASP A 719 -18.91 18.41 46.26
N GLU A 720 -18.96 17.52 47.26
CA GLU A 720 -18.04 16.39 47.40
C GLU A 720 -18.08 15.45 46.18
N ARG A 721 -19.26 15.23 45.58
CA ARG A 721 -19.44 14.29 44.47
C ARG A 721 -18.91 14.88 43.15
N LEU A 722 -19.15 16.16 42.89
CA LEU A 722 -18.60 16.90 41.76
C LEU A 722 -17.08 17.01 41.88
N TYR A 723 -16.57 17.29 43.09
CA TYR A 723 -15.13 17.29 43.35
C TYR A 723 -14.49 15.94 43.03
N LEU A 724 -15.03 14.83 43.54
CA LEU A 724 -14.52 13.49 43.23
C LEU A 724 -14.60 13.15 41.74
N THR A 725 -15.65 13.62 41.06
CA THR A 725 -15.79 13.48 39.60
C THR A 725 -14.68 14.22 38.85
N ILE A 726 -14.38 15.47 39.25
CA ILE A 726 -13.28 16.27 38.69
C ILE A 726 -11.93 15.60 38.93
N ILE A 727 -11.69 15.04 40.12
CA ILE A 727 -10.45 14.31 40.43
C ILE A 727 -10.31 13.07 39.53
N ASP A 728 -11.33 12.22 39.41
CA ASP A 728 -11.27 11.01 38.59
C ASP A 728 -11.10 11.34 37.10
N PHE A 729 -11.79 12.37 36.60
CA PHE A 729 -11.63 12.82 35.22
C PHE A 729 -10.23 13.38 34.95
N SER A 730 -9.69 14.17 35.89
CA SER A 730 -8.34 14.73 35.78
C SER A 730 -7.26 13.66 35.88
N GLU A 731 -7.47 12.61 36.67
CA GLU A 731 -6.57 11.45 36.73
C GLU A 731 -6.57 10.66 35.41
N ARG A 732 -7.73 10.51 34.76
CA ARG A 732 -7.81 9.92 33.42
C ARG A 732 -7.13 10.79 32.35
N LEU A 733 -7.22 12.11 32.46
CA LEU A 733 -6.44 13.04 31.63
C LEU A 733 -4.94 12.91 31.90
N ALA A 734 -4.52 12.80 33.16
CA ALA A 734 -3.12 12.58 33.54
C ALA A 734 -2.58 11.26 32.98
N LEU A 735 -3.37 10.19 33.00
CA LEU A 735 -3.03 8.93 32.33
C LEU A 735 -2.82 9.14 30.83
N ASN A 736 -3.69 9.89 30.16
CA ASN A 736 -3.57 10.15 28.73
C ASN A 736 -2.34 11.02 28.42
N LEU A 737 -2.05 12.04 29.22
CA LEU A 737 -0.82 12.82 29.14
C LEU A 737 0.44 11.97 29.36
N TYR A 738 0.40 11.03 30.30
CA TYR A 738 1.49 10.09 30.52
C TYR A 738 1.69 9.16 29.31
N LYS A 739 0.62 8.78 28.61
CA LYS A 739 0.66 7.85 27.48
C LYS A 739 1.17 8.46 26.19
N SER A 740 0.69 9.65 25.83
CA SER A 740 1.08 10.35 24.60
C SER A 740 0.36 11.69 24.45
N PHE A 741 0.98 12.62 23.73
CA PHE A 741 0.30 13.81 23.19
C PHE A 741 0.90 14.21 21.84
N GLU A 742 0.14 14.91 21.00
CA GLU A 742 0.64 15.44 19.72
C GLU A 742 0.70 16.97 19.72
N VAL A 743 1.71 17.50 19.04
CA VAL A 743 1.87 18.91 18.72
C VAL A 743 1.76 19.11 17.22
N ILE A 744 0.93 20.05 16.80
CA ILE A 744 0.67 20.38 15.39
C ILE A 744 1.33 21.71 15.07
N GLU A 745 2.15 21.75 14.01
CA GLU A 745 2.71 23.01 13.53
C GLU A 745 1.60 23.94 12.98
N PRO A 746 1.57 25.23 13.38
CA PRO A 746 0.61 26.19 12.81
C PRO A 746 0.73 26.34 11.28
N GLY A 747 -0.36 26.09 10.54
CA GLY A 747 -0.42 26.24 9.08
C GLY A 747 -1.36 25.24 8.37
N LYS A 748 -1.63 25.46 7.06
CA LYS A 748 -2.64 24.69 6.28
C LYS A 748 -2.36 23.18 6.15
N ASN A 749 -1.11 22.74 6.35
CA ASN A 749 -0.68 21.32 6.29
C ASN A 749 0.33 21.02 7.42
N GLY A 750 0.10 21.57 8.62
CA GLY A 750 1.03 21.46 9.74
C GLY A 750 1.51 20.05 10.02
N ASN A 751 2.83 19.85 10.10
CA ASN A 751 3.41 18.58 10.51
C ASN A 751 2.98 18.25 11.94
N ARG A 752 2.71 16.97 12.21
CA ARG A 752 2.38 16.48 13.54
C ARG A 752 3.59 15.79 14.16
N GLN A 753 3.85 16.09 15.43
CA GLN A 753 4.84 15.39 16.24
C GLN A 753 4.15 14.79 17.46
N GLU A 754 4.23 13.47 17.59
CA GLU A 754 3.82 12.74 18.78
C GLU A 754 4.98 12.68 19.79
N PHE A 755 4.66 12.81 21.08
CA PHE A 755 5.55 12.60 22.20
C PHE A 755 5.00 11.48 23.07
N ASP A 756 5.88 10.62 23.58
CA ASP A 756 5.46 9.43 24.32
C ASP A 756 4.87 9.79 25.70
N GLY A 757 5.05 11.01 26.21
CA GLY A 757 4.22 11.49 27.33
C GLY A 757 4.82 12.60 28.16
N LEU A 758 4.11 12.97 29.22
CA LEU A 758 4.47 14.02 30.16
C LEU A 758 4.45 13.49 31.59
N VAL A 759 5.40 13.92 32.42
CA VAL A 759 5.43 13.67 33.87
C VAL A 759 5.92 14.89 34.64
N LEU A 760 5.70 14.87 35.96
CA LEU A 760 6.37 15.77 36.88
C LEU A 760 7.52 15.03 37.57
N ARG A 761 8.72 15.63 37.57
CA ARG A 761 9.91 15.12 38.27
C ARG A 761 10.55 16.28 39.01
N ASN A 762 10.80 16.12 40.32
CA ASN A 762 11.47 17.14 41.12
C ASN A 762 10.85 18.56 40.95
N ARG A 763 9.50 18.63 40.86
CA ARG A 763 8.71 19.86 40.60
C ARG A 763 8.88 20.50 39.21
N GLN A 764 9.43 19.76 38.25
CA GLN A 764 9.61 20.19 36.87
C GLN A 764 8.83 19.29 35.91
N LEU A 765 8.12 19.91 34.96
CA LEU A 765 7.46 19.20 33.87
C LEU A 765 8.52 18.60 32.95
N THR A 766 8.40 17.31 32.69
CA THR A 766 9.39 16.50 31.97
C THR A 766 8.70 15.71 30.88
N ILE A 767 9.17 15.89 29.65
CA ILE A 767 8.71 15.13 28.48
C ILE A 767 9.41 13.78 28.48
N ILE A 768 8.64 12.70 28.33
CA ILE A 768 9.14 11.34 28.26
C ILE A 768 9.21 10.88 26.81
N GLU A 769 10.30 10.16 26.50
CA GLU A 769 10.38 9.28 25.34
C GLU A 769 10.73 7.87 25.82
N ARG A 770 10.01 6.86 25.35
CA ARG A 770 10.17 5.45 25.76
C ARG A 770 10.77 4.63 24.65
N LYS A 771 11.77 3.81 24.95
CA LYS A 771 12.23 2.77 24.02
C LYS A 771 12.54 1.47 24.75
N SER A 772 12.04 0.36 24.20
CA SER A 772 12.20 -0.96 24.81
C SER A 772 13.65 -1.41 24.87
N ASN A 773 14.54 -0.83 24.04
CA ASN A 773 16.00 -0.94 24.16
C ASN A 773 16.47 -2.38 24.48
N ASP A 774 15.87 -3.35 23.80
CA ASP A 774 15.95 -4.79 24.07
C ASP A 774 17.00 -5.49 23.20
N GLY A 775 17.78 -4.71 22.42
CA GLY A 775 18.70 -5.26 21.42
C GLY A 775 19.85 -4.34 21.01
N THR A 776 20.14 -3.28 21.75
CA THR A 776 21.39 -2.50 21.59
C THR A 776 22.50 -3.24 22.32
N GLY A 777 23.57 -3.60 21.59
CA GLY A 777 24.75 -4.26 22.15
C GLY A 777 25.42 -3.47 23.29
N PRO A 778 26.52 -3.98 23.86
CA PRO A 778 27.12 -3.41 25.08
C PRO A 778 27.70 -2.01 24.87
N GLY A 779 27.80 -1.23 25.97
CA GLY A 779 28.66 -0.05 26.04
C GLY A 779 28.35 1.04 25.01
N LEU A 780 29.34 1.29 24.17
CA LEU A 780 29.36 2.34 23.14
C LEU A 780 28.12 2.35 22.23
N LEU A 781 27.54 1.19 21.92
CA LEU A 781 26.36 1.09 21.06
C LEU A 781 25.11 1.66 21.76
N GLN A 782 24.98 1.37 23.05
CA GLN A 782 23.95 1.96 23.89
C GLN A 782 24.10 3.48 23.95
N ARG A 783 25.33 3.97 24.13
CA ARG A 783 25.64 5.40 24.11
C ARG A 783 25.23 6.05 22.79
N ASN A 784 25.63 5.48 21.66
CA ASN A 784 25.31 6.04 20.34
C ASN A 784 23.81 6.11 20.10
N PHE A 785 23.08 5.04 20.45
CA PHE A 785 21.61 5.02 20.38
C PHE A 785 20.99 6.16 21.20
N CYS A 786 21.41 6.32 22.46
CA CYS A 786 20.92 7.39 23.33
C CYS A 786 21.23 8.78 22.74
N GLN A 787 22.46 9.01 22.26
CA GLN A 787 22.86 10.30 21.68
C GLN A 787 22.00 10.67 20.46
N ASN A 788 21.70 9.70 19.58
CA ASN A 788 20.82 9.95 18.43
C ASN A 788 19.41 10.37 18.83
N LYS A 789 18.87 9.81 19.91
CA LYS A 789 17.55 10.19 20.40
C LYS A 789 17.54 11.62 20.91
N ILE A 790 18.61 12.05 21.57
CA ILE A 790 18.78 13.44 22.02
C ILE A 790 18.86 14.38 20.81
N LEU A 791 19.75 14.10 19.86
CA LEU A 791 19.95 14.93 18.68
C LEU A 791 18.69 15.04 17.82
N SER A 792 17.93 13.95 17.67
CA SER A 792 16.64 13.98 16.98
C SER A 792 15.63 14.92 17.62
N LYS A 793 15.69 15.13 18.95
CA LYS A 793 14.81 16.08 19.66
C LYS A 793 15.36 17.50 19.57
N GLU A 794 16.67 17.70 19.59
CA GLU A 794 17.28 18.99 19.29
C GLU A 794 16.90 19.49 17.88
N ASP A 795 16.93 18.62 16.88
CA ASP A 795 16.49 18.94 15.51
C ASP A 795 15.03 19.35 15.42
N TYR A 796 14.16 18.73 16.22
CA TYR A 796 12.76 19.15 16.34
C TYR A 796 12.65 20.56 16.93
N LEU A 797 13.37 20.84 18.03
CA LEU A 797 13.33 22.13 18.72
C LEU A 797 13.89 23.28 17.87
N ARG A 798 14.88 23.02 17.01
CA ARG A 798 15.40 24.01 16.04
C ARG A 798 14.32 24.59 15.12
N LYS A 799 13.22 23.89 14.90
CA LYS A 799 12.09 24.37 14.08
C LYS A 799 11.24 25.44 14.76
N LYS A 800 11.46 25.70 16.06
CA LYS A 800 10.75 26.72 16.86
C LYS A 800 9.23 26.65 16.76
N ILE A 801 8.68 25.43 16.71
CA ILE A 801 7.22 25.20 16.58
C ILE A 801 6.47 25.76 17.79
N ILE A 802 7.05 25.64 18.98
CA ILE A 802 6.44 26.08 20.24
C ILE A 802 6.37 27.60 20.33
N ASP A 803 7.42 28.29 19.87
CA ASP A 803 7.43 29.76 19.79
C ASP A 803 6.26 30.23 18.90
N LYS A 804 6.05 29.59 17.74
CA LYS A 804 4.92 29.89 16.84
C LYS A 804 3.57 29.66 17.50
N ILE A 805 3.42 28.63 18.33
CA ILE A 805 2.15 28.34 19.03
C ILE A 805 1.91 29.40 20.11
N VAL A 806 2.92 29.72 20.91
CA VAL A 806 2.82 30.67 22.03
C VAL A 806 2.54 32.10 21.56
N GLU A 807 2.99 32.46 20.36
CA GLU A 807 2.67 33.76 19.72
C GLU A 807 1.19 33.92 19.34
N LEU A 808 0.40 32.83 19.31
CA LEU A 808 -1.02 32.87 18.99
C LEU A 808 -1.87 33.29 20.20
N PRO A 809 -3.09 33.83 20.00
CA PRO A 809 -4.04 34.04 21.07
C PRO A 809 -4.31 32.75 21.86
N THR A 810 -4.46 32.84 23.19
CA THR A 810 -4.62 31.67 24.08
C THR A 810 -5.73 30.70 23.64
N SER A 811 -6.84 31.23 23.12
CA SER A 811 -7.96 30.43 22.59
C SER A 811 -7.61 29.57 21.36
N GLU A 812 -6.56 29.93 20.62
CA GLU A 812 -6.09 29.21 19.43
C GLU A 812 -4.95 28.25 19.76
N GLN A 813 -4.14 28.52 20.80
CA GLN A 813 -2.99 27.68 21.19
C GLN A 813 -3.39 26.22 21.39
N TYR A 814 -4.52 25.98 22.07
CA TYR A 814 -5.00 24.64 22.41
C TYR A 814 -5.46 23.81 21.20
N GLN A 815 -5.66 24.41 20.03
CA GLN A 815 -6.00 23.69 18.80
C GLN A 815 -4.80 22.93 18.23
N TYR A 816 -3.58 23.36 18.59
CA TYR A 816 -2.33 22.79 18.14
C TYR A 816 -1.77 21.72 19.09
N ILE A 817 -2.46 21.45 20.20
CA ILE A 817 -2.13 20.39 21.14
C ILE A 817 -3.26 19.38 21.16
N VAL A 818 -2.94 18.12 20.84
CA VAL A 818 -3.89 17.00 20.83
C VAL A 818 -3.56 16.05 21.97
N ILE A 819 -4.54 15.80 22.82
CA ILE A 819 -4.48 14.85 23.91
C ILE A 819 -5.71 13.95 23.78
N ALA A 820 -5.56 12.65 24.03
CA ALA A 820 -6.70 11.74 24.05
C ALA A 820 -7.68 12.16 25.16
N GLU A 821 -8.94 12.35 24.81
CA GLU A 821 -9.99 12.67 25.77
C GLU A 821 -10.49 11.37 26.43
N PRO A 822 -10.74 11.34 27.76
CA PRO A 822 -11.41 10.21 28.39
C PRO A 822 -12.78 9.94 27.73
N GLY A 823 -13.09 8.67 27.47
CA GLY A 823 -14.32 8.27 26.77
C GLY A 823 -15.61 8.73 27.47
N ARG A 824 -16.70 8.87 26.70
CA ARG A 824 -18.02 9.37 27.17
C ARG A 824 -18.82 8.38 28.02
N GLU A 825 -18.31 7.16 28.21
CA GLU A 825 -18.92 6.16 29.09
C GLU A 825 -18.53 6.47 30.54
N TYR A 826 -19.23 7.43 31.15
CA TYR A 826 -18.96 7.85 32.52
C TYR A 826 -19.47 6.82 33.53
N PRO A 827 -18.70 6.53 34.60
CA PRO A 827 -19.19 5.75 35.73
C PRO A 827 -20.51 6.30 36.25
N SER A 828 -21.43 5.42 36.67
CA SER A 828 -22.78 5.81 37.11
C SER A 828 -22.80 6.73 38.35
N TRP A 829 -21.68 6.81 39.08
CA TRP A 829 -21.54 7.68 40.26
C TRP A 829 -21.10 9.10 39.94
N TYR A 830 -20.72 9.42 38.70
CA TYR A 830 -20.37 10.80 38.33
C TYR A 830 -21.51 11.77 38.67
N SER A 831 -21.13 12.97 39.08
CA SER A 831 -22.08 14.05 39.40
C SER A 831 -22.83 14.48 38.12
N PRO A 832 -24.17 14.63 38.16
CA PRO A 832 -24.96 15.21 37.06
C PRO A 832 -24.54 16.63 36.66
N GLU A 833 -23.92 17.36 37.58
CA GLU A 833 -23.44 18.74 37.40
C GLU A 833 -22.13 18.78 36.57
N PHE A 834 -21.45 17.65 36.39
CA PHE A 834 -20.27 17.53 35.53
C PHE A 834 -20.66 17.65 34.04
N ASN A 835 -20.51 18.85 33.50
CA ASN A 835 -20.95 19.22 32.14
C ASN A 835 -19.78 19.41 31.15
N GLU A 836 -20.13 19.71 29.89
CA GLU A 836 -19.18 19.93 28.80
C GLU A 836 -18.16 21.04 29.07
N GLN A 837 -18.59 22.14 29.71
CA GLN A 837 -17.71 23.27 29.98
C GLN A 837 -16.62 22.90 30.99
N ILE A 838 -16.98 22.18 32.06
CA ILE A 838 -16.02 21.70 33.05
C ILE A 838 -14.99 20.79 32.37
N ARG A 839 -15.47 19.90 31.50
CA ARG A 839 -14.63 18.99 30.72
C ARG A 839 -13.65 19.72 29.81
N GLU A 840 -14.13 20.69 29.03
CA GLU A 840 -13.30 21.51 28.14
C GLU A 840 -12.24 22.28 28.93
N ASN A 841 -12.60 22.85 30.09
CA ASN A 841 -11.64 23.60 30.92
C ASN A 841 -10.54 22.71 31.50
N LEU A 842 -10.87 21.51 31.98
CA LEU A 842 -9.89 20.54 32.47
C LEU A 842 -8.96 20.08 31.33
N LEU A 843 -9.51 19.88 30.13
CA LEU A 843 -8.72 19.56 28.94
C LEU A 843 -7.77 20.71 28.56
N CYS A 844 -8.24 21.96 28.61
CA CYS A 844 -7.40 23.15 28.40
C CYS A 844 -6.27 23.24 29.43
N SER A 845 -6.53 22.93 30.71
CA SER A 845 -5.50 22.85 31.74
C SER A 845 -4.43 21.81 31.41
N ALA A 846 -4.84 20.60 31.00
CA ALA A 846 -3.90 19.56 30.56
C ALA A 846 -3.08 19.99 29.33
N LYS A 847 -3.69 20.67 28.34
CA LYS A 847 -2.97 21.23 27.19
C LYS A 847 -2.00 22.34 27.57
N TRP A 848 -2.34 23.16 28.56
CA TRP A 848 -1.47 24.19 29.10
C TRP A 848 -0.19 23.61 29.71
N LEU A 849 -0.30 22.51 30.46
CA LEU A 849 0.87 21.80 30.99
C LEU A 849 1.80 21.33 29.86
N VAL A 850 1.25 20.83 28.75
CA VAL A 850 2.05 20.45 27.57
C VAL A 850 2.79 21.66 27.00
N ILE A 851 2.11 22.81 26.81
CA ILE A 851 2.75 24.04 26.35
C ILE A 851 3.88 24.45 27.30
N LYS A 852 3.65 24.41 28.62
CA LYS A 852 4.66 24.75 29.62
C LYS A 852 5.87 23.81 29.61
N ALA A 853 5.62 22.51 29.52
CA ALA A 853 6.67 21.51 29.40
C ALA A 853 7.53 21.70 28.15
N LEU A 854 6.95 22.19 27.06
CA LEU A 854 7.65 22.43 25.81
C LEU A 854 8.40 23.78 25.78
N GLN A 855 7.94 24.79 26.55
CA GLN A 855 8.63 26.08 26.71
C GLN A 855 9.90 25.97 27.57
N ASP A 856 9.88 25.12 28.59
CA ASP A 856 11.01 24.82 29.48
C ASP A 856 11.28 23.30 29.49
N MET A 857 11.77 22.80 28.35
CA MET A 857 11.87 21.37 28.10
C MET A 857 12.96 20.70 28.93
N HIS A 858 12.53 19.79 29.80
CA HIS A 858 13.35 18.68 30.31
C HIS A 858 12.97 17.39 29.59
N LEU A 859 13.96 16.66 29.08
CA LEU A 859 13.76 15.41 28.34
C LEU A 859 14.20 14.19 29.18
N GLU A 860 13.30 13.24 29.43
CA GLU A 860 13.62 11.96 30.06
C GLU A 860 13.48 10.82 29.03
N LEU A 861 14.59 10.19 28.67
CA LEU A 861 14.62 8.96 27.86
C LEU A 861 14.47 7.74 28.78
N ASN A 862 13.29 7.11 28.76
CA ASN A 862 13.00 5.90 29.50
C ASN A 862 13.33 4.65 28.66
N LEU A 863 14.38 3.94 29.05
CA LEU A 863 14.89 2.76 28.36
C LEU A 863 14.72 1.52 29.22
N ASN A 864 14.45 0.35 28.64
CA ASN A 864 14.62 -0.87 29.43
C ASN A 864 16.10 -1.11 29.67
N ARG A 865 16.42 -1.59 30.86
CA ARG A 865 17.79 -1.96 31.21
C ARG A 865 18.25 -3.13 30.33
N PRO A 866 19.30 -2.97 29.51
CA PRO A 866 19.79 -4.05 28.65
C PRO A 866 20.47 -5.15 29.47
N GLN A 867 20.54 -6.36 28.91
CA GLN A 867 21.13 -7.54 29.57
C GLN A 867 22.60 -7.32 29.96
N PHE A 868 23.34 -6.56 29.15
CA PHE A 868 24.78 -6.32 29.31
C PHE A 868 25.09 -4.94 29.90
N TYR A 869 24.15 -4.30 30.60
CA TYR A 869 24.33 -2.96 31.15
C TYR A 869 25.47 -2.85 32.16
N THR A 870 26.44 -1.99 31.88
CA THR A 870 27.34 -1.41 32.87
C THR A 870 26.99 0.06 33.09
N GLY A 871 27.09 0.55 34.33
CA GLY A 871 26.75 1.94 34.66
C GLY A 871 27.51 2.99 33.83
N ASN A 872 28.68 2.61 33.31
CA ASN A 872 29.56 3.48 32.55
C ASN A 872 29.28 3.44 31.04
N ASP A 873 28.42 2.54 30.57
CA ASP A 873 28.12 2.33 29.15
C ASP A 873 27.55 3.59 28.47
N CYS A 874 26.96 4.50 29.25
CA CYS A 874 26.36 5.75 28.77
C CYS A 874 27.15 7.01 29.15
N GLU A 875 28.39 6.86 29.64
CA GLU A 875 29.26 8.00 29.92
C GLU A 875 29.65 8.72 28.62
N GLY A 876 29.62 10.06 28.64
CA GLY A 876 29.93 10.90 27.48
C GLY A 876 28.72 11.22 26.59
N LEU A 877 27.50 11.00 27.07
CA LEU A 877 26.28 11.56 26.48
C LEU A 877 26.18 13.06 26.76
N PHE A 878 25.71 13.81 25.76
CA PHE A 878 25.64 15.26 25.85
C PHE A 878 24.40 15.83 25.14
N PHE A 879 24.07 17.08 25.45
CA PHE A 879 23.00 17.83 24.78
C PHE A 879 23.35 19.33 24.72
N ASN A 880 22.72 20.04 23.79
CA ASN A 880 22.81 21.48 23.63
C ASN A 880 21.84 22.18 24.60
N GLN A 881 22.38 22.89 25.60
CA GLN A 881 21.57 23.57 26.62
C GLN A 881 20.78 24.76 26.05
N GLY A 882 21.26 25.39 24.97
CA GLY A 882 20.52 26.44 24.27
C GLY A 882 19.20 25.95 23.65
N LEU A 883 19.12 24.66 23.32
CA LEU A 883 17.91 24.01 22.82
C LEU A 883 17.08 23.35 23.93
N ILE A 884 17.71 22.52 24.77
CA ILE A 884 17.06 21.83 25.89
C ILE A 884 17.52 22.48 27.21
N ARG A 885 16.80 23.53 27.63
CA ARG A 885 17.24 24.42 28.73
C ARG A 885 17.33 23.72 30.09
N SER A 886 16.36 22.84 30.34
CA SER A 886 16.15 22.24 31.66
C SER A 886 16.92 20.95 31.89
N GLY A 887 17.54 20.40 30.84
CA GLY A 887 18.38 19.22 30.92
C GLY A 887 17.79 17.96 30.28
N VAL A 888 18.65 16.94 30.20
CA VAL A 888 18.31 15.62 29.67
C VAL A 888 18.69 14.55 30.69
N THR A 889 17.81 13.57 30.86
CA THR A 889 18.00 12.41 31.72
C THR A 889 17.77 11.12 30.93
N VAL A 890 18.64 10.13 31.08
CA VAL A 890 18.39 8.75 30.62
C VAL A 890 18.10 7.89 31.84
N ARG A 891 16.93 7.26 31.86
CA ARG A 891 16.49 6.37 32.92
C ARG A 891 16.41 4.94 32.42
N PHE A 892 17.14 4.04 33.05
CA PHE A 892 17.09 2.60 32.81
C PHE A 892 16.10 1.92 33.75
N SER A 893 15.10 1.26 33.17
CA SER A 893 14.01 0.59 33.86
C SER A 893 14.23 -0.91 33.95
N ARG A 894 14.05 -1.47 35.15
CA ARG A 894 14.03 -2.94 35.37
C ARG A 894 12.62 -3.52 35.25
N LYS A 895 11.60 -2.65 35.18
CA LYS A 895 10.17 -2.98 35.07
C LYS A 895 9.61 -2.87 33.65
N GLU A 896 10.49 -2.82 32.65
CA GLU A 896 10.16 -2.67 31.23
C GLU A 896 9.43 -1.37 30.86
N LYS A 897 9.70 -0.25 31.56
CA LYS A 897 9.01 1.04 31.33
C LYS A 897 9.43 1.76 30.04
N GLY A 898 10.46 1.29 29.35
CA GLY A 898 10.76 1.72 27.98
C GLY A 898 9.86 1.05 26.93
N ASN A 899 9.11 0.00 27.29
CA ASN A 899 8.04 -0.53 26.45
C ASN A 899 6.74 0.22 26.75
N GLU A 900 6.19 0.90 25.74
CA GLU A 900 4.96 1.69 25.86
C GLU A 900 3.78 0.84 26.35
N ASP A 901 3.53 -0.33 25.75
CA ASP A 901 2.44 -1.21 26.17
C ASP A 901 2.57 -1.64 27.64
N CYS A 902 3.78 -1.99 28.07
CA CYS A 902 4.04 -2.36 29.46
C CYS A 902 3.85 -1.17 30.42
N ALA A 903 4.39 0.00 30.07
CA ALA A 903 4.26 1.23 30.86
C ALA A 903 2.79 1.68 30.97
N HIS A 904 2.06 1.67 29.85
CA HIS A 904 0.66 2.06 29.77
C HIS A 904 -0.23 1.13 30.59
N LYS A 905 -0.09 -0.20 30.42
CA LYS A 905 -0.88 -1.19 31.18
C LYS A 905 -0.69 -1.06 32.68
N ARG A 906 0.53 -0.78 33.14
CA ARG A 906 0.80 -0.56 34.57
C ARG A 906 0.05 0.67 35.09
N MET A 907 0.10 1.78 34.35
CA MET A 907 -0.60 3.00 34.76
C MET A 907 -2.12 2.86 34.67
N GLU A 908 -2.64 2.18 33.64
CA GLU A 908 -4.05 1.82 33.52
C GLU A 908 -4.53 0.95 34.69
N THR A 909 -3.69 0.02 35.15
CA THR A 909 -4.02 -0.83 36.30
C THR A 909 -4.19 0.01 37.56
N VAL A 910 -3.32 1.00 37.78
CA VAL A 910 -3.42 1.94 38.92
C VAL A 910 -4.72 2.74 38.84
N VAL A 911 -5.02 3.33 37.68
CA VAL A 911 -6.27 4.10 37.47
C VAL A 911 -7.50 3.21 37.69
N LEU A 912 -7.52 2.00 37.13
CA LEU A 912 -8.63 1.07 37.27
C LEU A 912 -8.88 0.72 38.74
N GLN A 913 -7.83 0.41 39.51
CA GLN A 913 -7.95 0.11 40.94
C GLN A 913 -8.48 1.30 41.74
N ARG A 914 -8.04 2.53 41.42
CA ARG A 914 -8.52 3.76 42.06
C ARG A 914 -9.97 4.07 41.71
N THR A 915 -10.36 3.93 40.44
CA THR A 915 -11.75 4.07 40.01
C THR A 915 -12.64 3.01 40.67
N GLU A 916 -12.27 1.73 40.67
CA GLU A 916 -13.07 0.68 41.33
C GLU A 916 -13.30 0.94 42.82
N LYS A 917 -12.29 1.52 43.50
CA LYS A 917 -12.42 1.94 44.89
C LYS A 917 -13.45 3.07 45.03
N ARG A 918 -13.37 4.10 44.18
CA ARG A 918 -14.33 5.22 44.15
C ARG A 918 -15.75 4.77 43.75
N ASP A 919 -15.89 3.82 42.83
CA ASP A 919 -17.18 3.24 42.44
C ASP A 919 -17.85 2.56 43.65
N LYS A 920 -17.08 1.77 44.42
CA LYS A 920 -17.58 1.11 45.64
C LYS A 920 -17.97 2.11 46.71
N ASP A 921 -17.15 3.13 46.93
CA ASP A 921 -17.39 4.18 47.93
C ASP A 921 -18.56 5.10 47.51
N GLY A 922 -18.68 5.40 46.22
CA GLY A 922 -19.78 6.17 45.61
C GLY A 922 -21.11 5.42 45.60
N LEU A 923 -21.11 4.10 45.36
CA LEU A 923 -22.29 3.24 45.51
C LEU A 923 -22.80 3.24 46.96
N ALA A 924 -21.91 3.24 47.95
CA ALA A 924 -22.30 3.37 49.35
C ALA A 924 -23.00 4.71 49.64
N TYR A 925 -22.59 5.80 48.98
CA TYR A 925 -23.22 7.12 49.09
C TYR A 925 -24.59 7.19 48.41
N VAL A 926 -24.75 6.60 47.21
CA VAL A 926 -26.04 6.55 46.49
C VAL A 926 -27.10 5.75 47.28
N ILE A 927 -26.68 4.74 48.04
CA ILE A 927 -27.57 3.94 48.90
C ILE A 927 -27.91 4.70 50.20
N CYS A 928 -27.03 5.56 50.71
CA CYS A 928 -27.29 6.38 51.90
C CYS A 928 -28.07 7.67 51.61
N GLY A 929 -28.06 8.19 50.38
CA GLY A 929 -28.72 9.43 49.96
C GLY A 929 -30.21 9.32 49.59
N SER A 930 -30.82 8.13 49.73
CA SER A 930 -32.25 7.88 49.44
C SER A 930 -33.07 7.50 50.68
N GLY A 931 -32.70 8.03 51.85
CA GLY A 931 -33.48 7.91 53.09
C GLY A 931 -33.62 9.25 53.81
N GLY A 932 -34.76 9.92 53.62
CA GLY A 932 -35.12 11.14 54.34
C GLY A 932 -36.46 11.76 53.89
N MET A 933 -37.57 11.15 54.32
CA MET A 933 -38.70 11.92 54.86
C MET A 933 -38.55 11.96 56.36
#